data_AF-A0A4P5QP00-F1
#
_entry.id   AF-A0A4P5QP00-F1
#
_cell.length_a   1.000
_cell.length_b   1.000
_cell.length_c   1.000
_cell.angle_alpha   90.00
_cell.angle_beta   90.00
_cell.angle_gamma   90.00
#
_symmetry.space_group_name_H-M   'P 1'
#
loop_
_entity.id
_entity.type
_entity.pdbx_description
1 polymer ?
#
loop_
_entity_poly.entity_id
_entity_poly.type
_entity_poly.pdbx_seq_one_letter_code
_entity_poly.pdbx_strand_id
1 'polypeptide(L)'
;MKWMAWGLTLFLFAARIGMADDIALSTGSAVKGTILRLTTDSILVLQEDGKTRRVPRDTVTGFTLDFQTGDRCARLTSMDGKSSFLVVSSFENLHFSGKDTEGKPVALPLADTREAVLYPVTKPLHILDVPYVRQKPDYCGEACIEMLSTFLGRPVSQDKVNELSGLGGKRGCHAEELVSVIKKLDLKIASEDSWPGVTEEDFFVERMRLLACLRRNHPVLLGVSGHYQARPVAASFDHIVLLIGYDLVSGRFIIHDPGRWQNWEISFASFIKHRQNNSKVLCQIEFGLFRNWKTRDGEEIPAELLELNEQGIRLKPAKGGPVTLSMDKLDPSSSDFIARLKAGQAVPRRGEPAALGYSYTRYLNARECALRGDKAEALSFLSRAMDAGFINFFQLTTDKAMDSIRGEKAFGALLANKDRLAADFIRDTTAEFLRTLGEGYKVLSETDSPYIVIGGGAKDNATKVTDVCRTVSDLLGKTLFKNKPTGAFIVVIPASMDDFVRKLGGKKTSAGFYNPANRTLTINLATGSGTVAHEFTHALHFSDMEARGQLHPAWVREGLGSLYEASDPKEDWLEGLMNWRLPILRNALAAKKTFPLRTLFENSDRCFAEDANVAYAMSRHVFFFLQRRQLLFPWYAQYCENYATDPAGIRTLEKVYGKPLDEFEADWLEFVKTVK
;
A
#
# COMPACT_ATOMS: atom_id res chain seq x y z
N MET A 1 22.24 -14.87 37.05
CA MET A 1 20.94 -15.11 37.72
C MET A 1 19.89 -15.35 36.64
N LYS A 2 19.32 -16.55 36.63
CA LYS A 2 18.32 -17.03 35.67
C LYS A 2 17.02 -16.23 35.88
N TRP A 3 16.51 -15.57 34.85
CA TRP A 3 15.17 -14.98 34.88
C TRP A 3 14.15 -16.09 34.60
N MET A 4 13.34 -16.38 35.61
CA MET A 4 12.23 -17.32 35.58
C MET A 4 11.18 -16.86 34.58
N ALA A 5 10.85 -17.77 33.65
CA ALA A 5 9.63 -17.73 32.86
C ALA A 5 8.42 -17.78 33.81
N TRP A 6 7.75 -16.63 33.97
CA TRP A 6 6.36 -16.64 34.41
C TRP A 6 5.50 -16.89 33.19
N GLY A 7 5.21 -18.17 32.96
CA GLY A 7 4.10 -18.59 32.13
C GLY A 7 2.81 -18.15 32.82
N LEU A 8 2.33 -16.95 32.47
CA LEU A 8 0.89 -16.73 32.46
C LEU A 8 0.40 -17.41 31.19
N THR A 9 -0.14 -18.61 31.34
CA THR A 9 -1.03 -19.22 30.35
C THR A 9 -2.29 -18.36 30.31
N LEU A 10 -2.19 -17.18 29.68
CA LEU A 10 -3.35 -16.50 29.14
C LEU A 10 -4.00 -17.53 28.22
N PHE A 11 -5.23 -17.93 28.57
CA PHE A 11 -6.10 -18.59 27.62
C PHE A 11 -6.09 -17.72 26.37
N LEU A 12 -5.31 -18.14 25.37
CA LEU A 12 -5.40 -17.66 24.01
C LEU A 12 -6.85 -17.94 23.63
N PHE A 13 -7.70 -16.91 23.71
CA PHE A 13 -8.79 -16.79 22.76
C PHE A 13 -8.07 -16.58 21.42
N ALA A 14 -7.56 -17.68 20.86
CA ALA A 14 -7.09 -17.73 19.50
C ALA A 14 -8.22 -17.11 18.70
N ALA A 15 -7.95 -15.93 18.15
CA ALA A 15 -8.91 -15.16 17.39
C ALA A 15 -9.49 -16.12 16.36
N ARG A 16 -10.73 -16.60 16.57
CA ARG A 16 -11.37 -17.57 15.69
C ARG A 16 -11.35 -16.95 14.30
N ILE A 17 -10.46 -17.42 13.43
CA ILE A 17 -10.43 -17.00 12.02
C ILE A 17 -11.79 -17.32 11.38
N GLY A 18 -12.57 -18.23 11.99
CA GLY A 18 -14.02 -18.16 11.97
C GLY A 18 -14.65 -18.92 10.82
N MET A 19 -13.98 -19.95 10.33
CA MET A 19 -14.52 -20.92 9.37
C MET A 19 -13.98 -22.30 9.77
N ALA A 20 -14.89 -23.25 10.03
CA ALA A 20 -14.54 -24.60 10.46
C ALA A 20 -14.51 -25.53 9.24
N ASP A 21 -13.42 -25.43 8.45
CA ASP A 21 -13.22 -26.36 7.34
C ASP A 21 -12.83 -27.74 7.90
N ASP A 22 -13.38 -28.80 7.30
CA ASP A 22 -13.13 -30.18 7.71
C ASP A 22 -12.34 -30.91 6.63
N ILE A 23 -11.25 -31.59 7.00
CA ILE A 23 -10.41 -32.41 6.11
C ILE A 23 -10.44 -33.85 6.58
N ALA A 24 -10.98 -34.75 5.77
CA ALA A 24 -10.99 -36.19 5.99
C ALA A 24 -9.68 -36.83 5.53
N LEU A 25 -9.11 -37.70 6.36
CA LEU A 25 -7.87 -38.43 6.09
C LEU A 25 -8.12 -39.92 5.78
N SER A 26 -7.20 -40.54 5.05
CA SER A 26 -7.22 -41.97 4.72
C SER A 26 -7.13 -42.88 5.95
N THR A 27 -6.65 -42.37 7.07
CA THR A 27 -6.62 -43.05 8.38
C THR A 27 -7.98 -43.09 9.09
N GLY A 28 -9.02 -42.47 8.52
CA GLY A 28 -10.35 -42.34 9.14
C GLY A 28 -10.45 -41.22 10.19
N SER A 29 -9.39 -40.45 10.41
CA SER A 29 -9.38 -39.26 11.26
C SER A 29 -9.67 -37.98 10.46
N ALA A 30 -9.98 -36.88 11.15
CA ALA A 30 -10.23 -35.59 10.53
C ALA A 30 -9.32 -34.49 11.11
N VAL A 31 -8.93 -33.54 10.26
CA VAL A 31 -8.28 -32.29 10.68
C VAL A 31 -9.29 -31.17 10.54
N LYS A 32 -9.55 -30.49 11.66
CA LYS A 32 -10.41 -29.30 11.72
C LYS A 32 -9.57 -28.04 11.76
N GLY A 33 -9.99 -27.01 11.04
CA GLY A 33 -9.38 -25.69 11.07
C GLY A 33 -9.73 -24.89 9.82
N THR A 34 -9.13 -23.72 9.65
CA THR A 34 -9.31 -22.92 8.44
C THR A 34 -8.26 -23.32 7.41
N ILE A 35 -8.69 -23.80 6.24
CA ILE A 35 -7.79 -24.06 5.11
C ILE A 35 -7.32 -22.71 4.56
N LEU A 36 -6.00 -22.50 4.58
CA LEU A 36 -5.38 -21.25 4.11
C LEU A 36 -4.77 -21.39 2.71
N ARG A 37 -4.18 -22.55 2.43
CA ARG A 37 -3.50 -22.81 1.17
C ARG A 37 -3.59 -24.28 0.77
N LEU A 38 -3.81 -24.52 -0.51
CA LEU A 38 -3.71 -25.83 -1.13
C LEU A 38 -2.61 -25.79 -2.19
N THR A 39 -1.75 -26.79 -2.19
CA THR A 39 -0.75 -27.03 -3.24
C THR A 39 -0.95 -28.43 -3.82
N THR A 40 -0.21 -28.75 -4.89
CA THR A 40 -0.20 -30.11 -5.47
C THR A 40 0.10 -31.20 -4.43
N ASP A 41 0.91 -30.88 -3.41
CA ASP A 41 1.47 -31.87 -2.49
C ASP A 41 0.88 -31.78 -1.08
N SER A 42 0.26 -30.66 -0.71
CA SER A 42 -0.21 -30.46 0.67
C SER A 42 -1.33 -29.44 0.83
N ILE A 43 -2.02 -29.52 1.98
CA ILE A 43 -2.99 -28.53 2.45
C ILE A 43 -2.43 -27.89 3.74
N LEU A 44 -2.35 -26.57 3.77
CA LEU A 44 -2.00 -25.79 4.96
C LEU A 44 -3.26 -25.36 5.69
N VAL A 45 -3.37 -25.79 6.94
CA VAL A 45 -4.53 -25.56 7.81
C VAL A 45 -4.09 -24.75 9.01
N LEU A 46 -4.87 -23.74 9.38
CA LEU A 46 -4.76 -23.09 10.67
C LEU A 46 -5.74 -23.72 11.66
N GLN A 47 -5.22 -24.36 12.69
CA GLN A 47 -6.02 -25.03 13.71
C GLN A 47 -6.58 -24.02 14.73
N GLU A 48 -7.58 -24.45 15.51
CA GLU A 48 -8.21 -23.60 16.53
C GLU A 48 -7.26 -23.14 17.63
N ASP A 49 -6.19 -23.89 17.90
CA ASP A 49 -5.14 -23.50 18.85
C ASP A 49 -4.19 -22.44 18.29
N GLY A 50 -4.46 -21.95 17.07
CA GLY A 50 -3.67 -20.96 16.36
C GLY A 50 -2.43 -21.53 15.67
N LYS A 51 -2.14 -22.84 15.75
CA LYS A 51 -0.98 -23.43 15.06
C LYS A 51 -1.33 -23.84 13.64
N THR A 52 -0.33 -23.82 12.77
CA THR A 52 -0.48 -24.41 11.43
C THR A 52 -0.18 -25.89 11.43
N ARG A 53 -0.91 -26.61 10.60
CA ARG A 53 -0.66 -28.01 10.26
C ARG A 53 -0.63 -28.16 8.76
N ARG A 54 0.45 -28.74 8.25
CA ARG A 54 0.55 -29.17 6.85
C ARG A 54 0.07 -30.62 6.75
N VAL A 55 -0.95 -30.84 5.94
CA VAL A 55 -1.54 -32.15 5.68
C VAL A 55 -1.11 -32.60 4.28
N PRO A 56 -0.37 -33.71 4.14
CA PRO A 56 0.02 -34.25 2.83
C PRO A 56 -1.21 -34.61 1.98
N ARG A 57 -1.22 -34.21 0.70
CA ARG A 57 -2.41 -34.31 -0.16
C ARG A 57 -2.82 -35.77 -0.42
N ASP A 58 -1.86 -36.67 -0.51
CA ASP A 58 -2.03 -38.13 -0.66
C ASP A 58 -2.73 -38.79 0.53
N THR A 59 -2.69 -38.16 1.70
CA THR A 59 -3.42 -38.62 2.89
C THR A 59 -4.86 -38.12 2.96
N VAL A 60 -5.29 -37.21 2.08
CA VAL A 60 -6.61 -36.57 2.13
C VAL A 60 -7.61 -37.31 1.25
N THR A 61 -8.69 -37.81 1.83
CA THR A 61 -9.79 -38.47 1.10
C THR A 61 -10.89 -37.49 0.70
N GLY A 62 -10.98 -36.34 1.35
CA GLY A 62 -11.90 -35.26 1.02
C GLY A 62 -11.72 -34.07 1.96
N PHE A 63 -12.23 -32.91 1.58
CA PHE A 63 -12.39 -31.78 2.51
C PHE A 63 -13.60 -30.94 2.11
N THR A 64 -14.14 -30.21 3.08
CA THR A 64 -15.26 -29.29 2.90
C THR A 64 -14.82 -27.88 3.31
N LEU A 65 -15.30 -26.89 2.57
CA LEU A 65 -15.11 -25.48 2.91
C LEU A 65 -16.40 -24.94 3.51
N ASP A 66 -16.29 -24.25 4.63
CA ASP A 66 -17.42 -23.62 5.28
C ASP A 66 -17.69 -22.24 4.65
N PHE A 67 -18.89 -22.08 4.07
CA PHE A 67 -19.38 -20.82 3.49
C PHE A 67 -20.54 -20.22 4.29
N GLN A 68 -20.86 -20.71 5.51
CA GLN A 68 -21.95 -20.18 6.34
C GLN A 68 -21.77 -18.70 6.69
N THR A 69 -20.52 -18.22 6.72
CA THR A 69 -20.21 -16.79 6.96
C THR A 69 -20.04 -15.98 5.66
N GLY A 70 -20.41 -16.56 4.51
CA GLY A 70 -20.37 -15.97 3.17
C GLY A 70 -19.28 -16.54 2.26
N ASP A 71 -19.29 -16.11 1.00
CA ASP A 71 -18.28 -16.44 -0.02
C ASP A 71 -16.86 -16.14 0.45
N ARG A 72 -15.86 -16.85 -0.08
CA ARG A 72 -14.44 -16.65 0.26
C ARG A 72 -13.66 -16.09 -0.91
N CYS A 73 -12.90 -15.04 -0.68
CA CYS A 73 -11.91 -14.61 -1.65
C CYS A 73 -10.80 -15.67 -1.80
N ALA A 74 -10.36 -15.91 -3.03
CA ALA A 74 -9.28 -16.86 -3.34
C ALA A 74 -8.38 -16.33 -4.46
N ARG A 75 -7.11 -16.72 -4.39
CA ARG A 75 -6.16 -16.58 -5.48
C ARG A 75 -5.74 -17.97 -5.94
N LEU A 76 -6.05 -18.29 -7.19
CA LEU A 76 -5.70 -19.58 -7.80
C LEU A 76 -4.55 -19.37 -8.79
N THR A 77 -3.57 -20.25 -8.76
CA THR A 77 -2.47 -20.32 -9.70
C THR A 77 -2.59 -21.63 -10.46
N SER A 78 -2.74 -21.57 -11.78
CA SER A 78 -2.82 -22.73 -12.66
C SER A 78 -1.46 -23.41 -12.83
N MET A 79 -1.48 -24.62 -13.40
CA MET A 79 -0.25 -25.41 -13.68
C MET A 79 0.75 -24.67 -14.59
N ASP A 80 0.27 -23.85 -15.52
CA ASP A 80 1.10 -23.00 -16.38
C ASP A 80 1.64 -21.73 -15.68
N GLY A 81 1.33 -21.54 -14.40
CA GLY A 81 1.81 -20.43 -13.57
C GLY A 81 0.98 -19.15 -13.66
N LYS A 82 -0.14 -19.12 -14.39
CA LYS A 82 -1.03 -17.95 -14.41
C LYS A 82 -1.84 -17.88 -13.12
N SER A 83 -1.91 -16.69 -12.50
CA SER A 83 -2.72 -16.47 -11.31
C SER A 83 -4.00 -15.70 -11.63
N SER A 84 -5.12 -16.14 -11.06
CA SER A 84 -6.43 -15.50 -11.14
C SER A 84 -6.98 -15.25 -9.74
N PHE A 85 -7.74 -14.16 -9.59
CA PHE A 85 -8.45 -13.85 -8.35
C PHE A 85 -9.94 -14.11 -8.54
N LEU A 86 -10.57 -14.74 -7.55
CA LEU A 86 -12.00 -15.02 -7.57
C LEU A 86 -12.62 -14.98 -6.18
N VAL A 87 -13.92 -14.75 -6.15
CA VAL A 87 -14.77 -14.93 -4.98
C VAL A 87 -15.44 -16.30 -5.12
N VAL A 88 -14.97 -17.26 -4.33
CA VAL A 88 -15.46 -18.65 -4.27
C VAL A 88 -16.76 -18.68 -3.48
N SER A 89 -17.83 -19.13 -4.11
CA SER A 89 -19.15 -19.31 -3.48
C SER A 89 -19.44 -20.77 -3.13
N SER A 90 -18.76 -21.72 -3.77
CA SER A 90 -18.85 -23.13 -3.42
C SER A 90 -17.61 -23.93 -3.80
N PHE A 91 -17.45 -25.08 -3.16
CA PHE A 91 -16.45 -26.08 -3.51
C PHE A 91 -17.09 -27.46 -3.48
N GLU A 92 -17.35 -28.01 -4.67
CA GLU A 92 -18.07 -29.28 -4.85
C GLU A 92 -17.33 -30.14 -5.87
N ASN A 93 -17.28 -31.46 -5.65
CA ASN A 93 -16.62 -32.41 -6.55
C ASN A 93 -15.18 -32.00 -6.94
N LEU A 94 -14.44 -31.40 -6.01
CA LEU A 94 -13.09 -30.88 -6.24
C LEU A 94 -13.01 -29.73 -7.26
N HIS A 95 -14.08 -28.96 -7.43
CA HIS A 95 -14.11 -27.77 -8.27
C HIS A 95 -14.38 -26.53 -7.43
N PHE A 96 -13.58 -25.48 -7.63
CA PHE A 96 -13.93 -24.15 -7.15
C PHE A 96 -14.97 -23.55 -8.08
N SER A 97 -16.08 -23.06 -7.54
CA SER A 97 -17.07 -22.29 -8.28
C SER A 97 -17.26 -20.92 -7.65
N GLY A 98 -17.37 -19.89 -8.49
CA GLY A 98 -17.46 -18.52 -8.03
C GLY A 98 -17.51 -17.51 -9.16
N LYS A 99 -17.09 -16.28 -8.86
CA LYS A 99 -16.99 -15.19 -9.84
C LYS A 99 -15.58 -14.61 -9.86
N ASP A 100 -15.09 -14.26 -11.04
CA ASP A 100 -13.86 -13.48 -11.20
C ASP A 100 -14.07 -11.99 -10.89
N THR A 101 -13.03 -11.18 -11.08
CA THR A 101 -13.06 -9.73 -10.86
C THR A 101 -13.96 -8.96 -11.83
N GLU A 102 -14.42 -9.59 -12.91
CA GLU A 102 -15.39 -9.02 -13.87
C GLU A 102 -16.83 -9.46 -13.54
N GLY A 103 -17.01 -10.23 -12.47
CA GLY A 103 -18.29 -10.81 -12.09
C GLY A 103 -18.70 -12.00 -12.95
N LYS A 104 -17.82 -12.49 -13.84
CA LYS A 104 -18.09 -13.62 -14.71
C LYS A 104 -18.00 -14.91 -13.92
N PRO A 105 -18.94 -15.86 -14.10
CA PRO A 105 -18.86 -17.17 -13.48
C PRO A 105 -17.58 -17.90 -13.88
N VAL A 106 -16.88 -18.45 -12.89
CA VAL A 106 -15.68 -19.28 -13.08
C VAL A 106 -15.89 -20.58 -12.33
N ALA A 107 -15.59 -21.69 -13.02
CA ALA A 107 -15.48 -23.01 -12.43
C ALA A 107 -14.09 -23.56 -12.78
N LEU A 108 -13.32 -23.95 -11.76
CA LEU A 108 -11.93 -24.37 -11.93
C LEU A 108 -11.67 -25.69 -11.18
N PRO A 109 -11.30 -26.77 -11.90
CA PRO A 109 -10.94 -28.03 -11.27
C PRO A 109 -9.70 -27.86 -10.39
N LEU A 110 -9.69 -28.48 -9.21
CA LEU A 110 -8.52 -28.51 -8.34
C LEU A 110 -7.32 -29.19 -9.01
N ALA A 111 -7.57 -30.14 -9.94
CA ALA A 111 -6.52 -30.82 -10.71
C ALA A 111 -5.71 -29.86 -11.62
N ASP A 112 -6.33 -28.78 -12.09
CA ASP A 112 -5.68 -27.76 -12.93
C ASP A 112 -5.03 -26.64 -12.11
N THR A 113 -5.12 -26.73 -10.78
CA THR A 113 -4.67 -25.72 -9.83
C THR A 113 -3.37 -26.15 -9.17
N ARG A 114 -2.28 -25.45 -9.48
CA ARG A 114 -0.97 -25.63 -8.83
C ARG A 114 -0.99 -25.16 -7.38
N GLU A 115 -1.64 -24.02 -7.14
CA GLU A 115 -1.77 -23.43 -5.81
C GLU A 115 -3.12 -22.70 -5.69
N ALA A 116 -3.80 -22.89 -4.57
CA ALA A 116 -4.98 -22.11 -4.18
C ALA A 116 -4.74 -21.47 -2.82
N VAL A 117 -4.73 -20.14 -2.75
CA VAL A 117 -4.72 -19.38 -1.50
C VAL A 117 -6.15 -18.98 -1.18
N LEU A 118 -6.68 -19.43 -0.05
CA LEU A 118 -8.03 -19.13 0.41
C LEU A 118 -7.97 -18.10 1.53
N TYR A 119 -8.50 -16.91 1.29
CA TYR A 119 -8.48 -15.82 2.27
C TYR A 119 -9.67 -15.95 3.24
N PRO A 120 -9.52 -15.56 4.52
CA PRO A 120 -10.58 -15.63 5.52
C PRO A 120 -11.52 -14.42 5.45
N VAL A 121 -11.77 -13.92 4.25
CA VAL A 121 -12.56 -12.70 4.00
C VAL A 121 -13.44 -12.86 2.78
N THR A 122 -14.58 -12.17 2.81
CA THR A 122 -15.61 -12.26 1.76
C THR A 122 -15.52 -11.13 0.74
N LYS A 123 -14.98 -9.97 1.17
CA LYS A 123 -14.79 -8.79 0.32
C LYS A 123 -13.35 -8.74 -0.22
N PRO A 124 -13.15 -8.48 -1.53
CA PRO A 124 -11.80 -8.35 -2.11
C PRO A 124 -11.07 -7.08 -1.67
N LEU A 125 -11.83 -6.03 -1.35
CA LEU A 125 -11.36 -4.77 -0.76
C LEU A 125 -12.16 -4.52 0.50
N HIS A 126 -11.50 -4.07 1.57
CA HIS A 126 -12.17 -3.63 2.78
C HIS A 126 -11.34 -2.58 3.50
N ILE A 127 -11.97 -1.47 3.87
CA ILE A 127 -11.30 -0.32 4.49
C ILE A 127 -12.20 0.28 5.55
N LEU A 128 -11.64 0.46 6.74
CA LEU A 128 -12.30 1.11 7.86
C LEU A 128 -12.31 2.62 7.68
N ASP A 129 -13.41 3.25 8.06
CA ASP A 129 -13.58 4.70 8.09
C ASP A 129 -12.82 5.38 9.26
N VAL A 130 -11.54 5.06 9.38
CA VAL A 130 -10.69 5.67 10.39
C VAL A 130 -10.17 7.00 9.84
N PRO A 131 -10.45 8.13 10.54
CA PRO A 131 -9.95 9.43 10.10
C PRO A 131 -8.44 9.46 10.17
N TYR A 132 -7.80 10.14 9.22
CA TYR A 132 -6.36 10.34 9.25
C TYR A 132 -5.99 11.54 10.12
N VAL A 133 -4.97 11.37 10.96
CA VAL A 133 -4.37 12.43 11.74
C VAL A 133 -2.85 12.39 11.52
N ARG A 134 -2.29 13.52 11.09
CA ARG A 134 -0.83 13.69 10.98
C ARG A 134 -0.23 13.76 12.38
N GLN A 135 0.86 13.02 12.60
CA GLN A 135 1.56 13.10 13.88
C GLN A 135 2.19 14.48 14.11
N LYS A 136 2.22 14.88 15.36
CA LYS A 136 3.17 15.86 15.88
C LYS A 136 4.59 15.28 15.84
N PRO A 137 5.64 16.11 15.95
CA PRO A 137 7.02 15.60 15.96
C PRO A 137 7.17 14.47 16.98
N ASP A 138 7.59 13.28 16.50
CA ASP A 138 7.80 12.06 17.29
C ASP A 138 6.53 11.32 17.79
N TYR A 139 5.32 11.78 17.47
CA TYR A 139 4.06 11.31 18.10
C TYR A 139 3.32 10.25 17.28
N CYS A 140 4.04 9.28 16.71
CA CYS A 140 3.44 8.25 15.85
C CYS A 140 2.38 7.41 16.58
N GLY A 141 2.68 6.97 17.81
CA GLY A 141 1.75 6.20 18.64
C GLY A 141 0.55 7.02 19.07
N GLU A 142 0.79 8.24 19.53
CA GLU A 142 -0.27 9.16 19.97
C GLU A 142 -1.24 9.50 18.85
N ALA A 143 -0.74 9.76 17.64
CA ALA A 143 -1.58 10.01 16.47
C ALA A 143 -2.43 8.79 16.11
N CYS A 144 -1.89 7.58 16.21
CA CYS A 144 -2.68 6.36 15.99
C CYS A 144 -3.80 6.20 17.01
N ILE A 145 -3.56 6.51 18.28
CA ILE A 145 -4.60 6.48 19.32
C ILE A 145 -5.64 7.59 19.09
N GLU A 146 -5.24 8.76 18.62
CA GLU A 146 -6.19 9.83 18.25
C GLU A 146 -7.11 9.38 17.10
N MET A 147 -6.54 8.83 16.01
CA MET A 147 -7.30 8.29 14.88
C MET A 147 -8.29 7.21 15.34
N LEU A 148 -7.81 6.22 16.11
CA LEU A 148 -8.60 5.10 16.61
C LEU A 148 -9.71 5.55 17.56
N SER A 149 -9.38 6.35 18.56
CA SER A 149 -10.34 6.80 19.57
C SER A 149 -11.44 7.66 18.94
N THR A 150 -11.08 8.44 17.92
CA THR A 150 -12.03 9.19 17.09
C THR A 150 -12.90 8.27 16.22
N PHE A 151 -12.35 7.17 15.68
CA PHE A 151 -13.13 6.13 15.01
C PHE A 151 -14.15 5.46 15.93
N LEU A 152 -13.75 5.16 17.17
CA LEU A 152 -14.61 4.57 18.21
C LEU A 152 -15.58 5.58 18.87
N GLY A 153 -15.58 6.85 18.44
CA GLY A 153 -16.50 7.86 18.97
C GLY A 153 -16.16 8.39 20.36
N ARG A 154 -14.92 8.21 20.82
CA ARG A 154 -14.38 8.72 22.09
C ARG A 154 -13.08 9.48 21.82
N PRO A 155 -13.09 10.61 21.09
CA PRO A 155 -11.87 11.25 20.59
C PRO A 155 -10.93 11.67 21.73
N VAL A 156 -9.65 11.30 21.60
CA VAL A 156 -8.57 11.67 22.53
C VAL A 156 -7.44 12.30 21.72
N SER A 157 -7.10 13.56 22.01
CA SER A 157 -6.00 14.25 21.34
C SER A 157 -4.63 13.62 21.62
N GLN A 158 -3.70 13.72 20.69
CA GLN A 158 -2.29 13.39 20.84
C GLN A 158 -1.65 13.87 22.16
N ASP A 159 -1.87 15.14 22.53
CA ASP A 159 -1.29 15.71 23.76
C ASP A 159 -1.81 15.00 25.01
N LYS A 160 -3.09 14.64 25.01
CA LYS A 160 -3.68 13.89 26.13
C LYS A 160 -3.12 12.49 26.24
N VAL A 161 -2.86 11.82 25.11
CA VAL A 161 -2.19 10.50 25.12
C VAL A 161 -0.80 10.62 25.74
N ASN A 162 -0.03 11.64 25.36
CA ASN A 162 1.31 11.90 25.90
C ASN A 162 1.31 12.34 27.37
N GLU A 163 0.29 13.10 27.80
CA GLU A 163 0.10 13.44 29.21
C GLU A 163 -0.16 12.19 30.05
N LEU A 164 -1.02 11.28 29.57
CA LEU A 164 -1.37 10.03 30.25
C LEU A 164 -0.20 9.05 30.35
N SER A 165 0.79 9.13 29.47
CA SER A 165 2.04 8.35 29.61
C SER A 165 2.98 8.93 30.66
N GLY A 166 2.76 10.17 31.11
CA GLY A 166 3.61 10.88 32.06
C GLY A 166 4.85 11.54 31.45
N LEU A 167 4.92 11.62 30.11
CA LEU A 167 6.07 12.19 29.40
C LEU A 167 6.06 13.72 29.33
N GLY A 168 4.89 14.34 29.47
CA GLY A 168 4.75 15.80 29.58
C GLY A 168 5.29 16.55 28.37
N GLY A 169 5.11 16.01 27.17
CA GLY A 169 5.44 16.66 25.91
C GLY A 169 6.86 16.41 25.39
N LYS A 170 7.73 15.76 26.18
CA LYS A 170 9.19 15.72 25.92
C LYS A 170 9.61 14.87 24.71
N ARG A 171 8.89 13.78 24.43
CA ARG A 171 9.10 12.84 23.31
C ARG A 171 7.82 12.03 23.08
N GLY A 172 7.77 11.26 22.00
CA GLY A 172 6.67 10.31 21.75
C GLY A 172 6.68 9.10 22.68
N CYS A 173 5.53 8.43 22.79
CA CYS A 173 5.36 7.21 23.56
C CYS A 173 6.05 6.01 22.90
N HIS A 174 6.78 5.24 23.69
CA HIS A 174 7.21 3.90 23.29
C HIS A 174 6.06 2.89 23.43
N ALA A 175 6.20 1.70 22.84
CA ALA A 175 5.17 0.66 22.82
C ALA A 175 4.61 0.31 24.21
N GLU A 176 5.47 0.09 25.21
CA GLU A 176 5.05 -0.26 26.58
C GLU A 176 4.25 0.87 27.26
N GLU A 177 4.67 2.12 27.05
CA GLU A 177 4.00 3.31 27.56
C GLU A 177 2.63 3.48 26.88
N LEU A 178 2.58 3.21 25.58
CA LEU A 178 1.34 3.26 24.80
C LEU A 178 0.33 2.20 25.28
N VAL A 179 0.78 0.98 25.56
CA VAL A 179 -0.06 -0.08 26.19
C VAL A 179 -0.61 0.39 27.54
N SER A 180 0.21 1.06 28.37
CA SER A 180 -0.26 1.63 29.63
C SER A 180 -1.33 2.70 29.41
N VAL A 181 -1.14 3.59 28.43
CA VAL A 181 -2.12 4.63 28.10
C VAL A 181 -3.42 4.04 27.55
N ILE A 182 -3.35 3.04 26.67
CA ILE A 182 -4.52 2.33 26.14
C ILE A 182 -5.38 1.78 27.29
N LYS A 183 -4.75 1.18 28.30
CA LYS A 183 -5.43 0.67 29.51
C LYS A 183 -6.06 1.81 30.32
N LYS A 184 -5.36 2.94 30.50
CA LYS A 184 -5.90 4.14 31.19
C LYS A 184 -7.08 4.78 30.46
N LEU A 185 -7.09 4.71 29.13
CA LEU A 185 -8.18 5.22 28.29
C LEU A 185 -9.39 4.27 28.23
N ASP A 186 -9.28 3.07 28.81
CA ASP A 186 -10.28 2.01 28.71
C ASP A 186 -10.65 1.68 27.26
N LEU A 187 -9.65 1.67 26.38
CA LEU A 187 -9.78 1.15 25.02
C LEU A 187 -9.67 -0.37 25.10
N LYS A 188 -10.74 -1.09 24.73
CA LYS A 188 -10.78 -2.55 24.84
C LYS A 188 -9.90 -3.21 23.78
N ILE A 189 -8.96 -4.00 24.26
CA ILE A 189 -8.05 -4.79 23.43
C ILE A 189 -8.68 -6.16 23.20
N ALA A 190 -8.87 -6.54 21.94
CA ALA A 190 -9.39 -7.84 21.56
C ALA A 190 -8.28 -8.91 21.63
N SER A 191 -7.06 -8.55 21.23
CA SER A 191 -5.86 -9.39 21.35
C SER A 191 -4.60 -8.54 21.44
N GLU A 192 -3.66 -8.96 22.30
CA GLU A 192 -2.27 -8.48 22.33
C GLU A 192 -1.39 -9.65 21.92
N ASP A 193 -0.94 -9.66 20.67
CA ASP A 193 -0.03 -10.69 20.16
C ASP A 193 1.25 -10.03 19.68
N SER A 194 2.41 -10.52 20.11
CA SER A 194 3.69 -10.20 19.48
C SER A 194 4.14 -11.41 18.67
N TRP A 195 3.81 -11.42 17.38
CA TRP A 195 4.25 -12.49 16.49
C TRP A 195 5.28 -11.95 15.51
N PRO A 196 6.58 -11.98 15.85
CA PRO A 196 7.62 -11.79 14.85
C PRO A 196 7.63 -13.05 13.99
N GLY A 197 6.96 -13.02 12.83
CA GLY A 197 7.09 -14.11 11.87
C GLY A 197 8.58 -14.40 11.64
N VAL A 198 9.00 -15.66 11.76
CA VAL A 198 10.42 -16.04 11.62
C VAL A 198 10.65 -16.67 10.26
N THR A 199 9.62 -17.29 9.70
CA THR A 199 9.60 -17.95 8.41
C THR A 199 8.60 -17.29 7.46
N GLU A 200 8.72 -17.54 6.16
CA GLU A 200 7.72 -17.08 5.18
C GLU A 200 6.31 -17.61 5.47
N GLU A 201 6.21 -18.84 6.00
CA GLU A 201 4.92 -19.41 6.39
C GLU A 201 4.32 -18.68 7.60
N ASP A 202 5.14 -18.29 8.59
CA ASP A 202 4.65 -17.50 9.73
C ASP A 202 4.05 -16.16 9.30
N PHE A 203 4.73 -15.45 8.39
CA PHE A 203 4.23 -14.19 7.85
C PHE A 203 2.97 -14.36 7.00
N PHE A 204 2.87 -15.48 6.28
CA PHE A 204 1.65 -15.82 5.55
C PHE A 204 0.48 -16.03 6.52
N VAL A 205 0.70 -16.72 7.64
CA VAL A 205 -0.32 -16.94 8.68
C VAL A 205 -0.70 -15.62 9.38
N GLU A 206 0.28 -14.80 9.71
CA GLU A 206 0.06 -13.47 10.30
C GLU A 206 -0.83 -12.61 9.38
N ARG A 207 -0.54 -12.60 8.07
CA ARG A 207 -1.39 -11.93 7.08
C ARG A 207 -2.83 -12.42 7.14
N MET A 208 -3.06 -13.74 7.22
CA MET A 208 -4.41 -14.30 7.31
C MET A 208 -5.12 -13.86 8.60
N ARG A 209 -4.41 -13.77 9.72
CA ARG A 209 -4.96 -13.23 10.98
C ARG A 209 -5.32 -11.76 10.87
N LEU A 210 -4.45 -10.93 10.30
CA LEU A 210 -4.71 -9.50 10.10
C LEU A 210 -5.92 -9.28 9.19
N LEU A 211 -6.04 -10.05 8.11
CA LEU A 211 -7.23 -10.05 7.24
C LEU A 211 -8.50 -10.44 8.02
N ALA A 212 -8.42 -11.43 8.90
CA ALA A 212 -9.55 -11.83 9.75
C ALA A 212 -9.92 -10.76 10.79
N CYS A 213 -8.95 -10.03 11.35
CA CYS A 213 -9.21 -8.89 12.23
C CYS A 213 -9.98 -7.80 11.48
N LEU A 214 -9.50 -7.44 10.29
CA LEU A 214 -10.13 -6.45 9.43
C LEU A 214 -11.54 -6.88 9.00
N ARG A 215 -11.79 -8.18 8.73
CA ARG A 215 -13.15 -8.69 8.48
C ARG A 215 -14.13 -8.38 9.61
N ARG A 216 -13.67 -8.39 10.86
CA ARG A 216 -14.49 -8.03 12.04
C ARG A 216 -14.60 -6.52 12.25
N ASN A 217 -14.08 -5.74 11.32
CA ASN A 217 -13.90 -4.30 11.41
C ASN A 217 -12.98 -3.84 12.55
N HIS A 218 -12.05 -4.69 12.98
CA HIS A 218 -11.11 -4.35 14.04
C HIS A 218 -9.85 -3.69 13.44
N PRO A 219 -9.61 -2.39 13.69
CA PRO A 219 -8.35 -1.77 13.31
C PRO A 219 -7.22 -2.35 14.16
N VAL A 220 -6.03 -2.44 13.58
CA VAL A 220 -4.87 -3.07 14.23
C VAL A 220 -3.74 -2.07 14.34
N LEU A 221 -3.31 -1.77 15.56
CA LEU A 221 -2.09 -1.01 15.80
C LEU A 221 -0.89 -1.90 15.58
N LEU A 222 0.08 -1.41 14.82
CA LEU A 222 1.29 -2.15 14.51
C LEU A 222 2.51 -1.32 14.84
N GLY A 223 3.40 -1.89 15.64
CA GLY A 223 4.81 -1.55 15.64
C GLY A 223 5.46 -2.08 14.36
N VAL A 224 6.15 -1.20 13.65
CA VAL A 224 6.85 -1.51 12.42
C VAL A 224 8.26 -0.94 12.48
N SER A 225 9.15 -1.43 11.63
CA SER A 225 10.49 -0.87 11.52
C SER A 225 10.38 0.61 11.10
N GLY A 226 10.80 1.53 11.98
CA GLY A 226 10.86 2.96 11.68
C GLY A 226 11.90 3.33 10.62
N HIS A 227 12.65 2.33 10.14
CA HIS A 227 13.63 2.47 9.08
C HIS A 227 13.14 1.84 7.78
N TYR A 228 12.72 2.69 6.86
CA TYR A 228 12.66 2.37 5.43
C TYR A 228 14.06 2.30 4.78
N GLN A 229 15.09 1.81 5.49
CA GLN A 229 16.50 1.84 5.10
C GLN A 229 17.05 0.43 4.89
N ALA A 230 18.00 0.27 3.97
CA ALA A 230 18.62 -1.02 3.64
C ALA A 230 19.56 -1.58 4.73
N ARG A 231 19.95 -0.79 5.75
CA ARG A 231 20.70 -1.25 6.93
C ARG A 231 20.29 -0.44 8.17
N PRO A 232 19.81 -1.08 9.26
CA PRO A 232 19.36 -0.36 10.44
C PRO A 232 20.56 0.09 11.29
N VAL A 233 20.72 1.41 11.49
CA VAL A 233 21.58 1.95 12.53
C VAL A 233 20.70 2.21 13.76
N ALA A 234 20.71 1.26 14.70
CA ALA A 234 20.36 1.39 16.12
C ALA A 234 19.29 2.44 16.53
N ALA A 235 18.12 2.51 15.88
CA ALA A 235 16.94 3.05 16.53
C ALA A 235 16.31 1.91 17.36
N SER A 236 16.19 2.12 18.67
CA SER A 236 15.70 1.16 19.66
C SER A 236 14.18 1.18 19.84
N PHE A 237 13.43 1.83 18.95
CA PHE A 237 11.97 1.95 19.05
C PHE A 237 11.27 1.71 17.71
N ASP A 238 10.03 1.21 17.78
CA ASP A 238 9.19 0.92 16.63
C ASP A 238 8.45 2.19 16.19
N HIS A 239 8.37 2.42 14.88
CA HIS A 239 7.39 3.37 14.36
C HIS A 239 6.01 2.75 14.48
N ILE A 240 5.02 3.51 14.93
CA ILE A 240 3.67 3.00 15.15
C ILE A 240 2.74 3.45 14.02
N VAL A 241 2.05 2.49 13.43
CA VAL A 241 1.10 2.71 12.34
C VAL A 241 -0.23 2.02 12.63
N LEU A 242 -1.27 2.41 11.90
CA LEU A 242 -2.61 1.82 12.05
C LEU A 242 -3.00 1.09 10.77
N LEU A 243 -3.14 -0.23 10.84
CA LEU A 243 -3.69 -1.05 9.77
C LEU A 243 -5.21 -0.92 9.78
N ILE A 244 -5.76 -0.47 8.66
CA ILE A 244 -7.18 -0.11 8.54
C ILE A 244 -7.88 -0.80 7.37
N GLY A 245 -7.16 -1.54 6.53
CA GLY A 245 -7.76 -2.19 5.39
C GLY A 245 -6.82 -3.06 4.59
N TYR A 246 -7.36 -3.64 3.52
CA TYR A 246 -6.64 -4.49 2.59
C TYR A 246 -7.26 -4.42 1.19
N ASP A 247 -6.45 -4.79 0.20
CA ASP A 247 -6.81 -5.03 -1.19
C ASP A 247 -6.22 -6.37 -1.64
N LEU A 248 -7.05 -7.39 -1.77
CA LEU A 248 -6.60 -8.71 -2.16
C LEU A 248 -6.26 -8.83 -3.65
N VAL A 249 -6.82 -7.99 -4.51
CA VAL A 249 -6.59 -8.04 -5.96
C VAL A 249 -5.15 -7.61 -6.24
N SER A 250 -4.73 -6.48 -5.68
CA SER A 250 -3.34 -6.02 -5.78
C SER A 250 -2.41 -6.67 -4.75
N GLY A 251 -2.95 -7.41 -3.79
CA GLY A 251 -2.18 -8.07 -2.73
C GLY A 251 -1.52 -7.06 -1.79
N ARG A 252 -2.29 -6.11 -1.26
CA ARG A 252 -1.81 -4.99 -0.45
C ARG A 252 -2.58 -4.86 0.87
N PHE A 253 -1.90 -4.35 1.89
CA PHE A 253 -2.52 -3.78 3.08
C PHE A 253 -2.63 -2.27 2.95
N ILE A 254 -3.60 -1.68 3.63
CA ILE A 254 -3.87 -0.24 3.64
C ILE A 254 -3.68 0.28 5.06
N ILE A 255 -2.73 1.19 5.21
CA ILE A 255 -2.19 1.63 6.48
C ILE A 255 -2.28 3.16 6.58
N HIS A 256 -2.75 3.67 7.70
CA HIS A 256 -2.46 5.06 8.07
C HIS A 256 -1.09 5.12 8.72
N ASP A 257 -0.11 5.65 7.99
CA ASP A 257 1.18 6.04 8.53
C ASP A 257 1.07 7.51 9.00
N PRO A 258 0.95 7.75 10.31
CA PRO A 258 0.76 9.10 10.84
C PRO A 258 1.98 10.01 10.57
N GLY A 259 3.14 9.43 10.28
CA GLY A 259 4.37 10.15 9.95
C GLY A 259 4.37 10.73 8.55
N ARG A 260 3.68 10.09 7.59
CA ARG A 260 3.87 10.45 6.18
C ARG A 260 2.68 10.22 5.25
N TRP A 261 1.95 9.13 5.39
CA TRP A 261 1.02 8.67 4.35
C TRP A 261 -0.33 8.27 4.92
N GLN A 262 -1.36 8.96 4.46
CA GLN A 262 -2.74 8.52 4.60
C GLN A 262 -3.02 7.38 3.62
N ASN A 263 -3.72 6.32 4.06
CA ASN A 263 -4.13 5.19 3.22
C ASN A 263 -2.96 4.57 2.41
N TRP A 264 -1.79 4.46 3.03
CA TRP A 264 -0.61 3.90 2.40
C TRP A 264 -0.82 2.44 2.01
N GLU A 265 -0.73 2.15 0.72
CA GLU A 265 -0.86 0.80 0.20
C GLU A 265 0.49 0.09 0.12
N ILE A 266 0.72 -0.86 1.01
CA ILE A 266 1.94 -1.68 1.04
C ILE A 266 1.65 -3.08 0.52
N SER A 267 2.48 -3.57 -0.42
CA SER A 267 2.36 -4.94 -0.90
C SER A 267 2.56 -5.94 0.24
N PHE A 268 1.90 -7.09 0.16
CA PHE A 268 2.06 -8.13 1.16
C PHE A 268 3.51 -8.60 1.32
N ALA A 269 4.30 -8.60 0.24
CA ALA A 269 5.72 -8.96 0.29
C ALA A 269 6.55 -7.88 0.98
N SER A 270 6.28 -6.59 0.71
CA SER A 270 6.94 -5.47 1.37
C SER A 270 6.57 -5.37 2.85
N PHE A 271 5.32 -5.71 3.20
CA PHE A 271 4.83 -5.70 4.57
C PHE A 271 5.63 -6.63 5.49
N ILE A 272 6.08 -7.79 4.98
CA ILE A 272 6.92 -8.73 5.74
C ILE A 272 8.19 -8.05 6.25
N LYS A 273 8.91 -7.34 5.38
CA LYS A 273 10.14 -6.63 5.76
C LYS A 273 9.85 -5.48 6.70
N HIS A 274 8.71 -4.83 6.52
CA HIS A 274 8.29 -3.75 7.40
C HIS A 274 8.01 -4.23 8.84
N ARG A 275 7.59 -5.49 9.00
CA ARG A 275 7.36 -6.15 10.29
C ARG A 275 8.63 -6.69 10.95
N GLN A 276 9.71 -6.88 10.19
CA GLN A 276 11.01 -7.29 10.73
C GLN A 276 11.69 -6.09 11.42
N ASN A 277 11.59 -6.00 12.75
CA ASN A 277 12.28 -4.99 13.55
C ASN A 277 13.35 -5.62 14.48
N ASN A 278 14.28 -4.79 14.96
CA ASN A 278 15.36 -5.21 15.86
C ASN A 278 15.01 -4.98 17.34
N SER A 279 13.95 -4.23 17.65
CA SER A 279 13.59 -3.84 19.01
C SER A 279 13.12 -5.03 19.85
N LYS A 280 12.58 -6.08 19.22
CA LYS A 280 11.90 -7.22 19.86
C LYS A 280 10.70 -6.83 20.75
N VAL A 281 10.29 -5.56 20.73
CA VAL A 281 9.10 -5.01 21.42
C VAL A 281 8.00 -4.77 20.39
N LEU A 282 7.78 -5.75 19.50
CA LEU A 282 6.84 -5.60 18.40
C LEU A 282 5.40 -5.65 18.94
N CYS A 283 4.78 -4.47 19.06
CA CYS A 283 3.41 -4.32 19.52
C CYS A 283 2.44 -4.57 18.35
N GLN A 284 1.57 -5.57 18.45
CA GLN A 284 0.38 -5.69 17.61
C GLN A 284 -0.83 -5.75 18.53
N ILE A 285 -1.72 -4.77 18.40
CA ILE A 285 -2.91 -4.64 19.23
C ILE A 285 -4.12 -4.58 18.31
N GLU A 286 -4.98 -5.59 18.42
CA GLU A 286 -6.30 -5.59 17.81
C GLU A 286 -7.27 -4.84 18.74
N PHE A 287 -7.96 -3.83 18.21
CA PHE A 287 -8.96 -3.12 18.98
C PHE A 287 -10.36 -3.59 18.62
N GLY A 288 -11.12 -3.97 19.65
CA GLY A 288 -12.53 -4.24 19.53
C GLY A 288 -13.34 -2.96 19.30
N LEU A 289 -14.61 -3.11 18.93
CA LEU A 289 -15.52 -2.01 18.66
C LEU A 289 -16.26 -1.55 19.92
N PHE A 290 -15.50 -1.18 20.96
CA PHE A 290 -16.05 -0.67 22.21
C PHE A 290 -16.31 0.84 22.12
N ARG A 291 -17.57 1.24 22.30
CA ARG A 291 -18.00 2.64 22.29
C ARG A 291 -19.21 2.89 23.17
N ASN A 292 -19.59 4.17 23.29
CA ASN A 292 -20.89 4.54 23.84
C ASN A 292 -21.94 4.42 22.73
N TRP A 293 -22.81 3.43 22.87
CA TRP A 293 -23.96 3.20 22.00
C TRP A 293 -25.14 4.00 22.52
N LYS A 294 -25.80 4.76 21.66
CA LYS A 294 -26.93 5.62 22.02
C LYS A 294 -28.21 5.07 21.44
N THR A 295 -29.25 4.99 22.25
CA THR A 295 -30.61 4.68 21.78
C THR A 295 -31.36 5.96 21.45
N ARG A 296 -32.43 5.86 20.66
CA ARG A 296 -33.30 7.00 20.33
C ARG A 296 -33.94 7.65 21.56
N ASP A 297 -34.12 6.87 22.62
CA ASP A 297 -34.69 7.33 23.89
C ASP A 297 -33.64 8.03 24.78
N GLY A 298 -32.39 8.15 24.31
CA GLY A 298 -31.30 8.86 25.00
C GLY A 298 -30.48 8.00 25.96
N GLU A 299 -30.71 6.69 26.02
CA GLU A 299 -29.89 5.78 26.83
C GLU A 299 -28.49 5.63 26.22
N GLU A 300 -27.44 5.75 27.05
CA GLU A 300 -26.05 5.50 26.68
C GLU A 300 -25.55 4.17 27.26
N ILE A 301 -25.14 3.26 26.37
CA ILE A 301 -24.70 1.91 26.69
C ILE A 301 -23.22 1.78 26.30
N PRO A 302 -22.27 1.91 27.24
CA PRO A 302 -20.84 1.68 26.98
C PRO A 302 -20.58 0.17 26.83
N ALA A 303 -20.39 -0.28 25.59
CA ALA A 303 -20.33 -1.71 25.27
C ALA A 303 -19.47 -2.02 24.05
N GLU A 304 -18.97 -3.26 24.01
CA GLU A 304 -18.30 -3.85 22.86
C GLU A 304 -19.34 -4.42 21.89
N LEU A 305 -19.20 -4.14 20.59
CA LEU A 305 -19.98 -4.84 19.57
C LEU A 305 -19.43 -6.26 19.39
N LEU A 306 -20.25 -7.26 19.74
CA LEU A 306 -19.92 -8.68 19.54
C LEU A 306 -20.32 -9.17 18.16
N GLU A 307 -21.53 -8.81 17.73
CA GLU A 307 -22.11 -9.29 16.48
C GLU A 307 -22.95 -8.19 15.82
N LEU A 308 -22.91 -8.16 14.50
CA LEU A 308 -23.70 -7.29 13.65
C LEU A 308 -24.43 -8.15 12.62
N ASN A 309 -25.77 -8.10 12.61
CA ASN A 309 -26.59 -8.79 11.62
C ASN A 309 -27.54 -7.80 10.92
N GLU A 310 -28.42 -8.32 10.07
CA GLU A 310 -29.37 -7.48 9.33
C GLU A 310 -30.39 -6.79 10.25
N GLN A 311 -30.79 -7.47 11.33
CA GLN A 311 -31.91 -7.09 12.20
C GLN A 311 -31.47 -6.25 13.40
N GLY A 312 -30.20 -6.32 13.81
CA GLY A 312 -29.71 -5.64 15.00
C GLY A 312 -28.24 -5.87 15.30
N ILE A 313 -27.87 -5.42 16.49
CA ILE A 313 -26.53 -5.54 17.06
C ILE A 313 -26.56 -6.28 18.39
N ARG A 314 -25.53 -7.07 18.65
CA ARG A 314 -25.30 -7.71 19.93
C ARG A 314 -24.14 -7.02 20.63
N LEU A 315 -24.42 -6.45 21.80
CA LEU A 315 -23.49 -5.65 22.59
C LEU A 315 -23.11 -6.36 23.89
N LYS A 316 -21.88 -6.18 24.33
CA LYS A 316 -21.40 -6.62 25.65
C LYS A 316 -21.01 -5.41 26.49
N PRO A 317 -21.88 -4.98 27.42
CA PRO A 317 -21.55 -3.93 28.38
C PRO A 317 -20.40 -4.37 29.30
N ALA A 318 -19.75 -3.40 29.95
CA ALA A 318 -18.68 -3.68 30.90
C ALA A 318 -19.15 -4.49 32.14
N LYS A 319 -20.44 -4.39 32.49
CA LYS A 319 -21.09 -5.14 33.58
C LYS A 319 -22.39 -5.76 33.06
N GLY A 320 -22.63 -7.03 33.38
CA GLY A 320 -23.83 -7.77 32.95
C GLY A 320 -23.61 -8.67 31.73
N GLY A 321 -24.69 -9.30 31.28
CA GLY A 321 -24.68 -10.17 30.10
C GLY A 321 -24.82 -9.41 28.78
N PRO A 322 -24.61 -10.09 27.63
CA PRO A 322 -24.82 -9.49 26.32
C PRO A 322 -26.27 -9.00 26.12
N VAL A 323 -26.43 -7.85 25.49
CA VAL A 323 -27.72 -7.22 25.16
C VAL A 323 -27.87 -7.18 23.65
N THR A 324 -29.09 -7.38 23.14
CA THR A 324 -29.39 -7.25 21.70
C THR A 324 -30.24 -6.01 21.49
N LEU A 325 -29.82 -5.15 20.57
CA LEU A 325 -30.55 -3.94 20.16
C LEU A 325 -30.94 -4.05 18.70
N SER A 326 -32.20 -3.74 18.41
CA SER A 326 -32.69 -3.63 17.03
C SER A 326 -32.17 -2.33 16.40
N MET A 327 -31.94 -2.35 15.08
CA MET A 327 -31.36 -1.21 14.35
C MET A 327 -32.18 0.09 14.46
N ASP A 328 -33.51 -0.03 14.55
CA ASP A 328 -34.45 1.10 14.69
C ASP A 328 -34.37 1.79 16.05
N LYS A 329 -33.86 1.10 17.08
CA LYS A 329 -33.68 1.66 18.43
C LYS A 329 -32.44 2.52 18.56
N LEU A 330 -31.51 2.45 17.61
CA LEU A 330 -30.27 3.21 17.63
C LEU A 330 -30.52 4.67 17.27
N ASP A 331 -29.83 5.55 17.98
CA ASP A 331 -29.75 6.96 17.61
C ASP A 331 -29.01 7.14 16.27
N PRO A 332 -29.11 8.31 15.63
CA PRO A 332 -28.43 8.57 14.37
C PRO A 332 -26.90 8.35 14.42
N SER A 333 -26.23 8.69 15.52
CA SER A 333 -24.77 8.51 15.62
C SER A 333 -24.36 7.04 15.56
N SER A 334 -25.10 6.19 16.26
CA SER A 334 -24.85 4.75 16.39
C SER A 334 -25.29 4.02 15.12
N SER A 335 -26.45 4.38 14.56
CA SER A 335 -26.91 3.84 13.28
C SER A 335 -25.97 4.20 12.14
N ASP A 336 -25.48 5.44 12.09
CA ASP A 336 -24.52 5.89 11.08
C ASP A 336 -23.22 5.10 11.20
N PHE A 337 -22.71 4.87 12.41
CA PHE A 337 -21.51 4.05 12.62
C PHE A 337 -21.70 2.62 12.11
N ILE A 338 -22.82 1.98 12.43
CA ILE A 338 -23.14 0.64 11.92
C ILE A 338 -23.23 0.64 10.40
N ALA A 339 -23.84 1.65 9.79
CA ALA A 339 -23.90 1.76 8.34
C ALA A 339 -22.49 1.78 7.72
N ARG A 340 -21.52 2.48 8.34
CA ARG A 340 -20.11 2.48 7.90
C ARG A 340 -19.44 1.12 8.04
N LEU A 341 -19.67 0.41 9.15
CA LEU A 341 -19.15 -0.96 9.33
C LEU A 341 -19.72 -1.93 8.30
N LYS A 342 -21.03 -1.86 8.01
CA LYS A 342 -21.67 -2.71 6.98
C LYS A 342 -21.12 -2.43 5.58
N ALA A 343 -20.99 -1.14 5.24
CA ALA A 343 -20.40 -0.73 3.98
C ALA A 343 -19.00 -1.33 3.82
N GLY A 344 -18.21 -1.34 4.89
CA GLY A 344 -16.84 -1.83 4.88
C GLY A 344 -15.93 -0.98 3.98
N GLN A 345 -16.28 0.29 3.93
CA GLN A 345 -15.80 1.36 3.08
C GLN A 345 -15.70 2.61 3.96
N ALA A 346 -14.79 3.53 3.64
CA ALA A 346 -14.70 4.77 4.39
C ALA A 346 -15.82 5.73 3.92
N VAL A 347 -16.59 6.29 4.85
CA VAL A 347 -17.84 7.03 4.56
C VAL A 347 -17.76 8.38 5.27
N PRO A 348 -17.95 9.51 4.57
CA PRO A 348 -17.87 10.84 5.18
C PRO A 348 -18.79 10.97 6.39
N ARG A 349 -18.26 11.50 7.50
CA ARG A 349 -19.02 11.75 8.72
C ARG A 349 -19.97 12.93 8.54
N ARG A 350 -21.15 12.84 9.16
CA ARG A 350 -22.19 13.88 9.08
C ARG A 350 -21.68 15.19 9.70
N GLY A 351 -21.67 16.28 8.94
CA GLY A 351 -21.28 17.62 9.42
C GLY A 351 -19.78 17.93 9.37
N GLU A 352 -18.92 16.97 9.00
CA GLU A 352 -17.55 17.29 8.60
C GLU A 352 -17.59 17.86 7.18
N PRO A 353 -16.82 18.93 6.86
CA PRO A 353 -16.62 19.32 5.48
C PRO A 353 -16.21 18.07 4.69
N ALA A 354 -16.63 17.95 3.44
CA ALA A 354 -16.00 17.03 2.50
C ALA A 354 -14.56 17.50 2.28
N ALA A 355 -13.72 17.42 3.30
CA ALA A 355 -12.34 17.85 3.30
C ALA A 355 -11.57 16.94 2.36
N LEU A 356 -10.55 17.51 1.71
CA LEU A 356 -9.62 16.82 0.79
C LEU A 356 -9.18 15.43 1.27
N GLY A 357 -9.19 15.15 2.58
CA GLY A 357 -8.81 13.87 3.19
C GLY A 357 -9.71 12.66 2.86
N TYR A 358 -10.92 12.83 2.30
CA TYR A 358 -11.80 11.69 1.96
C TYR A 358 -11.90 11.39 0.46
N SER A 359 -11.16 12.10 -0.39
CA SER A 359 -11.18 11.89 -1.83
C SER A 359 -10.66 10.50 -2.21
N TYR A 360 -9.54 10.08 -1.62
CA TYR A 360 -8.96 8.74 -1.80
C TYR A 360 -9.87 7.63 -1.25
N THR A 361 -10.50 7.87 -0.11
CA THR A 361 -11.51 6.99 0.47
C THR A 361 -12.65 6.72 -0.50
N ARG A 362 -13.22 7.76 -1.11
CA ARG A 362 -14.31 7.60 -2.09
C ARG A 362 -13.84 6.89 -3.35
N TYR A 363 -12.58 7.10 -3.76
CA TYR A 363 -11.97 6.34 -4.85
C TYR A 363 -11.92 4.83 -4.53
N LEU A 364 -11.50 4.46 -3.32
CA LEU A 364 -11.47 3.06 -2.90
C LEU A 364 -12.88 2.44 -2.85
N ASN A 365 -13.90 3.22 -2.47
CA ASN A 365 -15.29 2.76 -2.53
C ASN A 365 -15.74 2.51 -3.96
N ALA A 366 -15.43 3.42 -4.88
CA ALA A 366 -15.69 3.24 -6.30
C ALA A 366 -15.05 1.95 -6.82
N ARG A 367 -13.83 1.67 -6.34
CA ARG A 367 -13.05 0.50 -6.70
C ARG A 367 -13.69 -0.82 -6.28
N GLU A 368 -14.17 -0.90 -5.05
CA GLU A 368 -14.89 -2.10 -4.58
C GLU A 368 -16.22 -2.30 -5.30
N CYS A 369 -16.98 -1.22 -5.54
CA CYS A 369 -18.22 -1.30 -6.33
C CYS A 369 -17.93 -1.81 -7.74
N ALA A 370 -16.87 -1.31 -8.39
CA ALA A 370 -16.45 -1.76 -9.71
C ALA A 370 -16.03 -3.25 -9.73
N LEU A 371 -15.31 -3.72 -8.70
CA LEU A 371 -14.94 -5.13 -8.52
C LEU A 371 -16.14 -6.05 -8.26
N ARG A 372 -17.24 -5.53 -7.70
CA ARG A 372 -18.50 -6.26 -7.53
C ARG A 372 -19.38 -6.26 -8.79
N GLY A 373 -19.02 -5.46 -9.80
CA GLY A 373 -19.84 -5.23 -10.97
C GLY A 373 -20.97 -4.21 -10.78
N ASP A 374 -21.02 -3.50 -9.64
CA ASP A 374 -21.97 -2.41 -9.40
C ASP A 374 -21.46 -1.11 -10.05
N LYS A 375 -21.61 -1.04 -11.37
CA LYS A 375 -21.06 0.05 -12.19
C LYS A 375 -21.64 1.42 -11.83
N ALA A 376 -22.94 1.48 -11.55
CA ALA A 376 -23.63 2.75 -11.28
C ALA A 376 -23.14 3.35 -9.96
N GLU A 377 -23.06 2.54 -8.90
CA GLU A 377 -22.57 3.01 -7.61
C GLU A 377 -21.06 3.32 -7.67
N ALA A 378 -20.29 2.55 -8.44
CA ALA A 378 -18.87 2.82 -8.67
C ALA A 378 -18.64 4.20 -9.30
N LEU A 379 -19.38 4.53 -10.36
CA LEU A 379 -19.30 5.84 -11.02
C LEU A 379 -19.77 6.97 -10.11
N SER A 380 -20.79 6.74 -9.29
CA SER A 380 -21.28 7.69 -8.27
C SER A 380 -20.23 8.00 -7.21
N PHE A 381 -19.56 6.98 -6.67
CA PHE A 381 -18.45 7.17 -5.74
C PHE A 381 -17.27 7.86 -6.39
N LEU A 382 -16.94 7.51 -7.63
CA LEU A 382 -15.83 8.10 -8.35
C LEU A 382 -16.06 9.60 -8.62
N SER A 383 -17.26 9.98 -9.05
CA SER A 383 -17.65 11.39 -9.20
C SER A 383 -17.43 12.15 -7.90
N ARG A 384 -17.96 11.63 -6.79
CA ARG A 384 -17.81 12.24 -5.46
C ARG A 384 -16.35 12.28 -4.98
N ALA A 385 -15.52 11.33 -5.41
CA ALA A 385 -14.07 11.34 -5.13
C ALA A 385 -13.39 12.51 -5.83
N MET A 386 -13.68 12.68 -7.13
CA MET A 386 -13.12 13.74 -7.97
C MET A 386 -13.59 15.13 -7.51
N ASP A 387 -14.87 15.28 -7.20
CA ASP A 387 -15.43 16.52 -6.62
C ASP A 387 -14.77 16.88 -5.27
N ALA A 388 -14.28 15.87 -4.55
CA ALA A 388 -13.55 16.06 -3.30
C ALA A 388 -12.03 16.23 -3.48
N GLY A 389 -11.54 16.36 -4.72
CA GLY A 389 -10.13 16.61 -5.03
C GLY A 389 -9.30 15.37 -5.33
N PHE A 390 -9.90 14.22 -5.67
CA PHE A 390 -9.14 13.06 -6.13
C PHE A 390 -8.68 13.27 -7.58
N ILE A 391 -7.39 13.50 -7.78
CA ILE A 391 -6.79 13.79 -9.10
C ILE A 391 -5.73 12.77 -9.55
N ASN A 392 -5.68 11.60 -8.91
CA ASN A 392 -4.74 10.55 -9.31
C ASN A 392 -5.26 9.82 -10.57
N PHE A 393 -5.28 10.53 -11.69
CA PHE A 393 -5.76 10.03 -12.99
C PHE A 393 -4.92 8.85 -13.48
N PHE A 394 -3.63 8.84 -13.15
CA PHE A 394 -2.76 7.69 -13.33
C PHE A 394 -3.34 6.42 -12.68
N GLN A 395 -3.73 6.51 -11.41
CA GLN A 395 -4.35 5.37 -10.74
C GLN A 395 -5.70 4.99 -11.37
N LEU A 396 -6.53 5.97 -11.74
CA LEU A 396 -7.82 5.69 -12.41
C LEU A 396 -7.69 4.91 -13.71
N THR A 397 -6.67 5.23 -14.50
CA THR A 397 -6.45 4.65 -15.81
C THR A 397 -5.76 3.29 -15.74
N THR A 398 -4.99 3.03 -14.68
CA THR A 398 -4.19 1.80 -14.52
C THR A 398 -4.79 0.76 -13.57
N ASP A 399 -5.68 1.18 -12.66
CA ASP A 399 -6.23 0.28 -11.67
C ASP A 399 -7.22 -0.70 -12.31
N LYS A 400 -6.84 -1.97 -12.35
CA LYS A 400 -7.63 -3.06 -12.96
C LYS A 400 -9.04 -3.17 -12.41
N ALA A 401 -9.27 -2.76 -11.17
CA ALA A 401 -10.62 -2.72 -10.62
C ALA A 401 -11.56 -1.79 -11.40
N MET A 402 -11.02 -0.77 -12.09
CA MET A 402 -11.79 0.16 -12.92
C MET A 402 -12.11 -0.39 -14.31
N ASP A 403 -11.49 -1.51 -14.74
CA ASP A 403 -11.64 -2.06 -16.10
C ASP A 403 -13.12 -2.18 -16.51
N SER A 404 -13.98 -2.61 -15.58
CA SER A 404 -15.42 -2.82 -15.79
C SER A 404 -16.21 -1.53 -16.05
N ILE A 405 -15.71 -0.36 -15.64
CA ILE A 405 -16.39 0.93 -15.76
C ILE A 405 -15.70 1.89 -16.74
N ARG A 406 -14.45 1.65 -17.16
CA ARG A 406 -13.71 2.56 -18.05
C ARG A 406 -14.39 2.78 -19.41
N GLY A 407 -15.14 1.79 -19.90
CA GLY A 407 -15.90 1.88 -21.15
C GLY A 407 -17.21 2.66 -21.04
N GLU A 408 -17.63 3.04 -19.83
CA GLU A 408 -18.92 3.71 -19.61
C GLU A 408 -18.85 5.19 -19.98
N LYS A 409 -19.91 5.71 -20.62
CA LYS A 409 -19.98 7.13 -21.03
C LYS A 409 -19.79 8.09 -19.85
N ALA A 410 -20.31 7.74 -18.68
CA ALA A 410 -20.16 8.53 -17.46
C ALA A 410 -18.69 8.61 -17.00
N PHE A 411 -17.91 7.54 -17.15
CA PHE A 411 -16.47 7.55 -16.84
C PHE A 411 -15.73 8.55 -17.74
N GLY A 412 -16.00 8.51 -19.05
CA GLY A 412 -15.44 9.49 -20.00
C GLY A 412 -15.82 10.93 -19.68
N ALA A 413 -17.05 11.18 -19.25
CA ALA A 413 -17.51 12.51 -18.83
C ALA A 413 -16.79 13.03 -17.58
N LEU A 414 -16.47 12.15 -16.61
CA LEU A 414 -15.67 12.51 -15.44
C LEU A 414 -14.25 12.95 -15.85
N LEU A 415 -13.63 12.23 -16.77
CA LEU A 415 -12.28 12.56 -17.26
C LEU A 415 -12.23 13.78 -18.18
N ALA A 416 -13.36 14.19 -18.78
CA ALA A 416 -13.42 15.39 -19.62
C ALA A 416 -13.07 16.67 -18.85
N ASN A 417 -13.29 16.68 -17.52
CA ASN A 417 -12.99 17.83 -16.65
C ASN A 417 -11.61 17.72 -15.98
N LYS A 418 -10.78 16.73 -16.33
CA LYS A 418 -9.51 16.44 -15.63
C LYS A 418 -8.58 17.65 -15.54
N ASP A 419 -8.49 18.47 -16.58
CA ASP A 419 -7.57 19.61 -16.66
C ASP A 419 -7.97 20.70 -15.66
N ARG A 420 -9.26 21.00 -15.57
CA ARG A 420 -9.82 21.93 -14.59
C ARG A 420 -9.61 21.42 -13.17
N LEU A 421 -9.93 20.14 -12.92
CA LEU A 421 -9.78 19.52 -11.60
C LEU A 421 -8.31 19.50 -11.15
N ALA A 422 -7.38 19.22 -12.06
CA ALA A 422 -5.96 19.30 -11.79
C ALA A 422 -5.54 20.72 -11.42
N ALA A 423 -6.00 21.74 -12.16
CA ALA A 423 -5.68 23.14 -11.87
C ALA A 423 -6.23 23.59 -10.50
N ASP A 424 -7.48 23.25 -10.20
CA ASP A 424 -8.11 23.52 -8.90
C ASP A 424 -7.34 22.85 -7.75
N PHE A 425 -7.02 21.57 -7.90
CA PHE A 425 -6.26 20.81 -6.89
C PHE A 425 -4.86 21.38 -6.68
N ILE A 426 -4.16 21.76 -7.75
CA ILE A 426 -2.80 22.31 -7.67
C ILE A 426 -2.81 23.65 -6.93
N ARG A 427 -3.79 24.52 -7.21
CA ARG A 427 -3.98 25.77 -6.47
C ARG A 427 -4.20 25.51 -4.98
N ASP A 428 -5.14 24.63 -4.64
CA ASP A 428 -5.53 24.36 -3.25
C ASP A 428 -4.39 23.67 -2.48
N THR A 429 -3.69 22.74 -3.12
CA THR A 429 -2.49 22.07 -2.55
C THR A 429 -1.33 23.05 -2.37
N THR A 430 -1.15 24.01 -3.29
CA THR A 430 -0.12 25.06 -3.13
C THR A 430 -0.42 25.92 -1.90
N ALA A 431 -1.68 26.34 -1.72
CA ALA A 431 -2.10 27.09 -0.55
C ALA A 431 -1.89 26.28 0.75
N GLU A 432 -2.16 24.98 0.70
CA GLU A 432 -1.94 24.07 1.83
C GLU A 432 -0.47 23.95 2.21
N PHE A 433 0.43 23.83 1.24
CA PHE A 433 1.86 23.79 1.49
C PHE A 433 2.35 25.09 2.14
N LEU A 434 1.93 26.26 1.63
CA LEU A 434 2.32 27.54 2.22
C LEU A 434 1.84 27.67 3.67
N ARG A 435 0.61 27.25 3.96
CA ARG A 435 0.04 27.23 5.31
C ARG A 435 0.80 26.29 6.24
N THR A 436 1.15 25.09 5.76
CA THR A 436 1.80 24.04 6.56
C THR A 436 3.28 24.33 6.80
N LEU A 437 3.98 24.89 5.82
CA LEU A 437 5.41 25.17 5.90
C LEU A 437 5.73 26.46 6.66
N GLY A 438 4.79 27.40 6.69
CA GLY A 438 4.86 28.67 7.43
C GLY A 438 5.44 29.83 6.62
N GLU A 439 5.51 31.00 7.26
CA GLU A 439 5.84 32.30 6.61
C GLU A 439 7.19 32.34 5.87
N GLY A 440 8.11 31.43 6.19
CA GLY A 440 9.40 31.33 5.51
C GLY A 440 9.32 30.83 4.06
N TYR A 441 8.18 30.26 3.63
CA TYR A 441 8.00 29.68 2.31
C TYR A 441 7.11 30.54 1.42
N LYS A 442 7.47 30.63 0.14
CA LYS A 442 6.71 31.36 -0.87
C LYS A 442 6.78 30.68 -2.23
N VAL A 443 5.86 31.04 -3.12
CA VAL A 443 5.96 30.69 -4.54
C VAL A 443 7.08 31.54 -5.17
N LEU A 444 8.02 30.86 -5.81
CA LEU A 444 9.22 31.44 -6.42
C LEU A 444 9.19 31.41 -7.95
N SER A 445 8.29 30.60 -8.54
CA SER A 445 8.06 30.55 -9.98
C SER A 445 7.24 31.74 -10.47
N GLU A 446 7.32 32.00 -11.77
CA GLU A 446 6.46 32.97 -12.45
C GLU A 446 4.99 32.51 -12.49
N THR A 447 4.08 33.46 -12.66
CA THR A 447 2.66 33.19 -12.90
C THR A 447 2.51 32.32 -14.15
N ASP A 448 1.57 31.37 -14.12
CA ASP A 448 1.29 30.41 -15.21
C ASP A 448 2.44 29.47 -15.59
N SER A 449 3.51 29.42 -14.79
CA SER A 449 4.56 28.41 -14.94
C SER A 449 3.98 26.99 -14.84
N PRO A 450 4.36 26.05 -15.74
CA PRO A 450 3.98 24.64 -15.60
C PRO A 450 4.67 23.97 -14.39
N TYR A 451 5.61 24.66 -13.74
CA TYR A 451 6.32 24.24 -12.55
C TYR A 451 6.10 25.29 -11.45
N ILE A 452 5.19 25.00 -10.52
CA ILE A 452 4.93 25.85 -9.36
C ILE A 452 5.99 25.55 -8.30
N VAL A 453 6.98 26.43 -8.19
CA VAL A 453 8.11 26.23 -7.29
C VAL A 453 7.83 26.91 -5.96
N ILE A 454 7.73 26.12 -4.88
CA ILE A 454 7.60 26.58 -3.51
C ILE A 454 8.97 26.42 -2.83
N GLY A 455 9.49 27.47 -2.21
CA GLY A 455 10.79 27.38 -1.52
C GLY A 455 10.95 28.34 -0.36
N GLY A 456 11.76 27.92 0.62
CA GLY A 456 12.17 28.76 1.75
C GLY A 456 13.50 29.48 1.57
N GLY A 457 14.01 29.54 0.33
CA GLY A 457 15.34 30.06 -0.02
C GLY A 457 15.35 31.08 -1.16
N ALA A 458 16.52 31.32 -1.75
CA ALA A 458 16.74 32.31 -2.81
C ALA A 458 16.07 31.94 -4.14
N LYS A 459 15.65 32.95 -4.91
CA LYS A 459 15.03 32.80 -6.24
C LYS A 459 15.91 32.03 -7.23
N ASP A 460 17.23 32.18 -7.14
CA ASP A 460 18.18 31.50 -8.03
C ASP A 460 18.06 29.97 -8.01
N ASN A 461 17.71 29.40 -6.85
CA ASN A 461 17.47 27.95 -6.73
C ASN A 461 16.22 27.53 -7.50
N ALA A 462 15.17 28.37 -7.50
CA ALA A 462 13.97 28.11 -8.27
C ALA A 462 14.25 28.18 -9.78
N THR A 463 15.04 29.16 -10.24
CA THR A 463 15.46 29.25 -11.65
C THR A 463 16.21 28.00 -12.08
N LYS A 464 17.24 27.58 -11.31
CA LYS A 464 18.02 26.36 -11.61
C LYS A 464 17.15 25.10 -11.71
N VAL A 465 16.22 24.92 -10.77
CA VAL A 465 15.29 23.78 -10.77
C VAL A 465 14.39 23.82 -12.01
N THR A 466 13.83 25.00 -12.29
CA THR A 466 12.94 25.20 -13.44
C THR A 466 13.65 24.90 -14.76
N ASP A 467 14.91 25.33 -14.91
CA ASP A 467 15.69 25.09 -16.13
C ASP A 467 16.03 23.61 -16.32
N VAL A 468 16.32 22.87 -15.25
CA VAL A 468 16.48 21.41 -15.31
C VAL A 468 15.16 20.74 -15.71
N CYS A 469 14.03 21.13 -15.10
CA CYS A 469 12.71 20.60 -15.47
C CYS A 469 12.39 20.85 -16.95
N ARG A 470 12.61 22.07 -17.46
CA ARG A 470 12.42 22.39 -18.89
C ARG A 470 13.30 21.51 -19.77
N THR A 471 14.60 21.46 -19.49
CA THR A 471 15.57 20.68 -20.29
C THR A 471 15.20 19.20 -20.36
N VAL A 472 14.86 18.61 -19.21
CA VAL A 472 14.46 17.19 -19.13
C VAL A 472 13.11 16.96 -19.85
N SER A 473 12.13 17.86 -19.66
CA SER A 473 10.83 17.81 -20.36
C SER A 473 11.01 17.79 -21.88
N ASP A 474 11.81 18.72 -22.39
CA ASP A 474 11.98 18.91 -23.84
C ASP A 474 12.71 17.72 -24.46
N LEU A 475 13.85 17.31 -23.90
CA LEU A 475 14.69 16.26 -24.48
C LEU A 475 14.12 14.85 -24.30
N LEU A 476 13.52 14.55 -23.15
CA LEU A 476 12.87 13.25 -22.96
C LEU A 476 11.53 13.17 -23.69
N GLY A 477 10.84 14.30 -23.89
CA GLY A 477 9.63 14.38 -24.70
C GLY A 477 9.88 14.12 -26.20
N LYS A 478 11.06 14.51 -26.73
CA LYS A 478 11.48 14.19 -28.10
C LYS A 478 11.80 12.70 -28.31
N THR A 479 12.15 11.96 -27.25
CA THR A 479 12.75 10.63 -27.36
C THR A 479 11.90 9.53 -26.72
N LEU A 480 11.75 9.54 -25.39
CA LEU A 480 11.08 8.49 -24.62
C LEU A 480 9.59 8.76 -24.43
N PHE A 481 9.24 9.92 -23.85
CA PHE A 481 7.91 10.19 -23.31
C PHE A 481 7.07 11.00 -24.28
N LYS A 482 6.45 10.31 -25.25
CA LYS A 482 5.68 10.95 -26.33
C LYS A 482 4.42 11.67 -25.84
N ASN A 483 3.84 11.25 -24.72
CA ASN A 483 2.64 11.89 -24.19
C ASN A 483 3.02 13.01 -23.21
N LYS A 484 2.50 14.22 -23.45
CA LYS A 484 2.77 15.38 -22.62
C LYS A 484 2.04 15.31 -21.28
N PRO A 485 2.66 15.80 -20.19
CA PRO A 485 1.96 16.02 -18.93
C PRO A 485 0.74 16.92 -19.10
N THR A 486 -0.33 16.56 -18.39
CA THR A 486 -1.53 17.39 -18.27
C THR A 486 -1.43 18.27 -17.02
N GLY A 487 -1.59 19.58 -17.12
CA GLY A 487 -1.53 20.48 -15.95
C GLY A 487 -0.11 20.71 -15.39
N ALA A 488 -0.03 21.45 -14.28
CA ALA A 488 1.23 21.85 -13.66
C ALA A 488 1.75 20.83 -12.62
N PHE A 489 3.04 20.91 -12.32
CA PHE A 489 3.69 20.20 -11.22
C PHE A 489 4.03 21.16 -10.08
N ILE A 490 3.89 20.70 -8.83
CA ILE A 490 4.39 21.42 -7.66
C ILE A 490 5.81 20.95 -7.38
N VAL A 491 6.74 21.88 -7.18
CA VAL A 491 8.13 21.58 -6.79
C VAL A 491 8.42 22.26 -5.46
N VAL A 492 8.65 21.47 -4.42
CA VAL A 492 8.94 21.96 -3.07
C VAL A 492 10.44 21.83 -2.79
N ILE A 493 11.08 22.98 -2.54
CA ILE A 493 12.48 23.10 -2.13
C ILE A 493 12.50 23.38 -0.62
N PRO A 494 12.84 22.39 0.22
CA PRO A 494 12.90 22.57 1.66
C PRO A 494 14.02 23.56 2.03
N ALA A 495 13.76 24.40 3.03
CA ALA A 495 14.74 25.34 3.60
C ALA A 495 15.87 24.62 4.35
N SER A 496 15.60 23.42 4.88
CA SER A 496 16.57 22.63 5.62
C SER A 496 16.28 21.13 5.50
N MET A 497 17.27 20.30 5.86
CA MET A 497 17.07 18.86 6.00
C MET A 497 16.01 18.52 7.06
N ASP A 498 15.85 19.35 8.09
CA ASP A 498 14.83 19.14 9.13
C ASP A 498 13.42 19.35 8.56
N ASP A 499 13.21 20.43 7.78
CA ASP A 499 11.95 20.66 7.08
C ASP A 499 11.65 19.55 6.06
N PHE A 500 12.68 19.11 5.32
CA PHE A 500 12.56 17.99 4.39
C PHE A 500 12.03 16.74 5.07
N VAL A 501 12.55 16.39 6.25
CA VAL A 501 12.16 15.18 6.98
C VAL A 501 10.85 15.37 7.74
N ARG A 502 10.75 16.38 8.60
CA ARG A 502 9.66 16.54 9.56
C ARG A 502 8.38 17.07 8.93
N LYS A 503 8.49 18.06 8.03
CA LYS A 503 7.32 18.70 7.42
C LYS A 503 6.89 18.02 6.13
N LEU A 504 7.86 17.57 5.33
CA LEU A 504 7.60 17.06 3.98
C LEU A 504 7.72 15.53 3.88
N GLY A 505 8.11 14.85 4.96
CA GLY A 505 8.19 13.38 4.99
C GLY A 505 9.40 12.79 4.27
N GLY A 506 10.36 13.59 3.83
CA GLY A 506 11.63 13.11 3.29
C GLY A 506 12.39 12.19 4.25
N LYS A 507 13.36 11.42 3.73
CA LYS A 507 14.28 10.62 4.55
C LYS A 507 15.63 11.30 4.57
N LYS A 508 16.36 11.25 5.69
CA LYS A 508 17.75 11.76 5.75
C LYS A 508 18.66 11.16 4.67
N THR A 509 18.33 9.96 4.20
CA THR A 509 19.07 9.22 3.18
C THR A 509 18.53 9.40 1.76
N SER A 510 17.38 10.08 1.57
CA SER A 510 16.82 10.35 0.24
C SER A 510 17.19 11.76 -0.22
N ALA A 511 17.53 11.88 -1.49
CA ALA A 511 17.81 13.15 -2.13
C ALA A 511 16.52 13.89 -2.54
N GLY A 512 15.46 13.16 -2.87
CA GLY A 512 14.16 13.69 -3.24
C GLY A 512 13.13 12.57 -3.32
N PHE A 513 11.92 12.94 -3.73
CA PHE A 513 10.91 12.00 -4.20
C PHE A 513 9.83 12.75 -4.99
N TYR A 514 9.27 12.07 -6.01
CA TYR A 514 8.04 12.46 -6.68
C TYR A 514 6.84 11.70 -6.12
N ASN A 515 5.74 12.41 -5.89
CA ASN A 515 4.45 11.82 -5.55
C ASN A 515 3.45 12.03 -6.70
N PRO A 516 3.07 10.96 -7.44
CA PRO A 516 2.12 11.07 -8.55
C PRO A 516 0.70 11.44 -8.09
N ALA A 517 0.30 11.10 -6.86
CA ALA A 517 -1.07 11.33 -6.39
C ALA A 517 -1.41 12.81 -6.25
N ASN A 518 -0.42 13.66 -5.99
CA ASN A 518 -0.58 15.11 -5.86
C ASN A 518 0.39 15.90 -6.76
N ARG A 519 1.02 15.23 -7.73
CA ARG A 519 1.92 15.82 -8.73
C ARG A 519 3.02 16.71 -8.11
N THR A 520 3.54 16.28 -6.96
CA THR A 520 4.50 17.05 -6.19
C THR A 520 5.87 16.41 -6.19
N LEU A 521 6.89 17.18 -6.57
CA LEU A 521 8.30 16.86 -6.38
C LEU A 521 8.79 17.53 -5.10
N THR A 522 9.42 16.77 -4.21
CA THR A 522 10.13 17.35 -3.05
C THR A 522 11.62 17.08 -3.22
N ILE A 523 12.43 18.15 -3.31
CA ILE A 523 13.82 18.04 -3.78
C ILE A 523 14.77 18.66 -2.76
N ASN A 524 15.69 17.88 -2.21
CA ASN A 524 16.80 18.41 -1.43
C ASN A 524 17.96 18.83 -2.35
N LEU A 525 18.04 20.14 -2.63
CA LEU A 525 19.08 20.70 -3.52
C LEU A 525 20.51 20.56 -3.01
N ALA A 526 20.74 20.26 -1.72
CA ALA A 526 22.08 19.97 -1.22
C ALA A 526 22.72 18.74 -1.90
N THR A 527 21.92 17.92 -2.58
CA THR A 527 22.38 16.73 -3.30
C THR A 527 22.71 16.99 -4.78
N GLY A 528 22.49 18.21 -5.27
CA GLY A 528 22.77 18.62 -6.64
C GLY A 528 21.58 18.48 -7.61
N SER A 529 21.79 18.92 -8.86
CA SER A 529 20.78 18.95 -9.92
C SER A 529 20.37 17.57 -10.44
N GLY A 530 21.22 16.55 -10.30
CA GLY A 530 20.92 15.17 -10.70
C GLY A 530 19.67 14.60 -10.04
N THR A 531 19.38 15.03 -8.81
CA THR A 531 18.15 14.68 -8.09
C THR A 531 16.91 15.29 -8.75
N VAL A 532 17.00 16.54 -9.22
CA VAL A 532 15.90 17.18 -9.95
C VAL A 532 15.60 16.40 -11.23
N ALA A 533 16.64 16.04 -11.99
CA ALA A 533 16.50 15.27 -13.22
C ALA A 533 15.89 13.89 -12.96
N HIS A 534 16.30 13.19 -11.90
CA HIS A 534 15.74 11.90 -11.50
C HIS A 534 14.24 12.00 -11.20
N GLU A 535 13.86 12.86 -10.25
CA GLU A 535 12.47 12.96 -9.82
C GLU A 535 11.55 13.53 -10.90
N PHE A 536 12.08 14.40 -11.76
CA PHE A 536 11.31 14.94 -12.87
C PHE A 536 11.19 13.95 -14.03
N THR A 537 12.17 13.06 -14.23
CA THR A 537 12.02 11.90 -15.13
C THR A 537 10.87 11.02 -14.67
N HIS A 538 10.72 10.76 -13.36
CA HIS A 538 9.55 10.06 -12.82
C HIS A 538 8.25 10.81 -13.17
N ALA A 539 8.20 12.13 -12.96
CA ALA A 539 7.00 12.92 -13.26
C ALA A 539 6.54 12.80 -14.72
N LEU A 540 7.49 12.88 -15.67
CA LEU A 540 7.21 12.69 -17.10
C LEU A 540 6.82 11.25 -17.43
N HIS A 541 7.53 10.27 -16.85
CA HIS A 541 7.24 8.86 -17.06
C HIS A 541 5.84 8.48 -16.56
N PHE A 542 5.45 8.94 -15.36
CA PHE A 542 4.09 8.76 -14.85
C PHE A 542 3.04 9.42 -15.72
N SER A 543 3.33 10.58 -16.31
CA SER A 543 2.42 11.23 -17.26
C SER A 543 2.25 10.40 -18.55
N ASP A 544 3.35 9.83 -19.07
CA ASP A 544 3.30 8.96 -20.25
C ASP A 544 2.57 7.65 -19.96
N MET A 545 2.82 7.06 -18.80
CA MET A 545 2.12 5.86 -18.34
C MET A 545 0.62 6.11 -18.10
N GLU A 546 0.23 7.28 -17.56
CA GLU A 546 -1.17 7.71 -17.38
C GLU A 546 -1.89 7.79 -18.72
N ALA A 547 -1.29 8.45 -19.70
CA ALA A 547 -1.86 8.58 -21.04
C ALA A 547 -2.06 7.22 -21.74
N ARG A 548 -1.27 6.21 -21.37
CA ARG A 548 -1.33 4.86 -21.92
C ARG A 548 -2.14 3.87 -21.09
N GLY A 549 -2.51 4.21 -19.85
CA GLY A 549 -3.10 3.26 -18.90
C GLY A 549 -2.16 2.10 -18.54
N GLN A 550 -0.86 2.37 -18.39
CA GLN A 550 0.17 1.35 -18.10
C GLN A 550 0.80 1.56 -16.72
N LEU A 551 1.23 0.50 -16.04
CA LEU A 551 2.01 0.60 -14.80
C LEU A 551 3.35 -0.13 -14.99
N HIS A 552 4.37 0.59 -15.43
CA HIS A 552 5.67 -0.03 -15.70
C HIS A 552 6.32 -0.52 -14.39
N PRO A 553 7.01 -1.67 -14.41
CA PRO A 553 7.63 -2.26 -13.22
C PRO A 553 8.75 -1.35 -12.69
N ALA A 554 9.10 -1.52 -11.41
CA ALA A 554 10.07 -0.65 -10.73
C ALA A 554 11.44 -0.60 -11.42
N TRP A 555 11.89 -1.69 -12.05
CA TRP A 555 13.16 -1.67 -12.79
C TRP A 555 13.15 -0.68 -13.96
N VAL A 556 12.00 -0.48 -14.62
CA VAL A 556 11.85 0.51 -15.69
C VAL A 556 11.79 1.92 -15.10
N ARG A 557 10.88 2.15 -14.14
CA ARG A 557 10.69 3.49 -13.53
C ARG A 557 11.99 4.00 -12.91
N GLU A 558 12.58 3.21 -12.03
CA GLU A 558 13.81 3.58 -11.32
C GLU A 558 15.04 3.52 -12.20
N GLY A 559 15.07 2.64 -13.20
CA GLY A 559 16.19 2.57 -14.14
C GLY A 559 16.24 3.80 -15.06
N LEU A 560 15.11 4.27 -15.60
CA LEU A 560 15.04 5.49 -16.40
C LEU A 560 15.32 6.74 -15.54
N GLY A 561 14.67 6.86 -14.38
CA GLY A 561 14.91 7.96 -13.45
C GLY A 561 16.38 8.04 -13.02
N SER A 562 16.96 6.89 -12.67
CA SER A 562 18.37 6.85 -12.30
C SER A 562 19.27 7.19 -13.46
N LEU A 563 19.09 6.65 -14.68
CA LEU A 563 19.96 6.90 -15.86
C LEU A 563 20.36 8.38 -16.01
N TYR A 564 19.42 9.30 -15.82
CA TYR A 564 19.63 10.73 -16.04
C TYR A 564 20.14 11.53 -14.83
N GLU A 565 20.40 10.89 -13.68
CA GLU A 565 21.03 11.52 -12.48
C GLU A 565 22.38 12.18 -12.79
N ALA A 566 23.12 11.59 -13.73
CA ALA A 566 24.27 12.20 -14.35
C ALA A 566 23.97 12.18 -15.85
N SER A 567 23.75 13.34 -16.44
CA SER A 567 23.37 13.47 -17.84
C SER A 567 23.98 14.71 -18.49
N ASP A 568 24.14 14.63 -19.81
CA ASP A 568 24.58 15.74 -20.65
C ASP A 568 23.50 16.03 -21.71
N PRO A 569 22.90 17.24 -21.71
CA PRO A 569 21.98 17.67 -22.75
C PRO A 569 22.68 17.69 -24.12
N LYS A 570 22.14 16.95 -25.08
CA LYS A 570 22.49 17.07 -26.50
C LYS A 570 21.39 17.84 -27.22
N GLU A 571 21.60 18.13 -28.50
CA GLU A 571 20.66 18.89 -29.34
C GLU A 571 19.23 18.30 -29.32
N ASP A 572 19.12 16.98 -29.48
CA ASP A 572 17.82 16.30 -29.61
C ASP A 572 17.55 15.19 -28.59
N TRP A 573 18.49 14.93 -27.68
CA TRP A 573 18.32 13.90 -26.67
C TRP A 573 19.13 14.20 -25.42
N LEU A 574 18.75 13.57 -24.31
CA LEU A 574 19.50 13.64 -23.06
C LEU A 574 20.39 12.40 -22.97
N GLU A 575 21.72 12.61 -22.89
CA GLU A 575 22.67 11.50 -22.76
C GLU A 575 22.87 11.17 -21.28
N GLY A 576 22.50 9.96 -20.85
CA GLY A 576 22.90 9.46 -19.54
C GLY A 576 24.41 9.19 -19.51
N LEU A 577 25.10 9.62 -18.46
CA LEU A 577 26.54 9.48 -18.27
C LEU A 577 26.89 8.38 -17.26
N MET A 578 28.18 8.08 -17.10
CA MET A 578 28.62 7.22 -16.00
C MET A 578 28.44 7.93 -14.65
N ASN A 579 28.12 7.18 -13.59
CA ASN A 579 27.99 7.75 -12.25
C ASN A 579 28.46 6.82 -11.12
N TRP A 580 28.34 7.31 -9.88
CA TRP A 580 28.74 6.64 -8.64
C TRP A 580 28.06 5.30 -8.36
N ARG A 581 27.04 4.88 -9.14
CA ARG A 581 26.38 3.58 -8.97
C ARG A 581 27.15 2.43 -9.61
N LEU A 582 28.05 2.68 -10.57
CA LEU A 582 28.85 1.62 -11.20
C LEU A 582 29.72 0.86 -10.18
N PRO A 583 30.48 1.53 -9.28
CA PRO A 583 31.23 0.84 -8.23
C PRO A 583 30.34 0.00 -7.30
N ILE A 584 29.12 0.46 -6.99
CA ILE A 584 28.15 -0.29 -6.16
C ILE A 584 27.82 -1.62 -6.84
N LEU A 585 27.49 -1.58 -8.14
CA LEU A 585 27.18 -2.76 -8.93
C LEU A 585 28.38 -3.73 -9.01
N ARG A 586 29.58 -3.22 -9.29
CA ARG A 586 30.80 -4.03 -9.36
C ARG A 586 31.11 -4.72 -8.04
N ASN A 587 30.95 -4.02 -6.92
CA ASN A 587 31.15 -4.59 -5.59
C ASN A 587 30.11 -5.68 -5.29
N ALA A 588 28.84 -5.48 -5.67
CA ALA A 588 27.80 -6.48 -5.51
C ALA A 588 28.05 -7.73 -6.37
N LEU A 589 28.53 -7.55 -7.60
CA LEU A 589 28.92 -8.65 -8.50
C LEU A 589 30.07 -9.47 -7.90
N ALA A 590 31.13 -8.79 -7.43
CA ALA A 590 32.27 -9.45 -6.78
C ALA A 590 31.84 -10.24 -5.53
N ALA A 591 30.88 -9.71 -4.77
CA ALA A 591 30.33 -10.36 -3.59
C ALA A 591 29.25 -11.43 -3.88
N LYS A 592 28.87 -11.65 -5.15
CA LYS A 592 27.74 -12.51 -5.55
C LYS A 592 26.42 -12.15 -4.85
N LYS A 593 26.16 -10.84 -4.70
CA LYS A 593 24.95 -10.28 -4.06
C LYS A 593 24.04 -9.55 -5.04
N THR A 594 24.09 -9.90 -6.32
CA THR A 594 23.19 -9.38 -7.36
C THR A 594 21.99 -10.30 -7.57
N PHE A 595 21.01 -9.80 -8.32
CA PHE A 595 19.85 -10.58 -8.77
C PHE A 595 20.08 -11.06 -10.21
N PRO A 596 19.58 -12.24 -10.62
CA PRO A 596 19.45 -12.57 -12.04
C PRO A 596 18.55 -11.53 -12.73
N LEU A 597 18.84 -11.12 -13.97
CA LEU A 597 18.05 -10.09 -14.66
C LEU A 597 16.59 -10.50 -14.84
N ARG A 598 16.33 -11.78 -15.12
CA ARG A 598 14.95 -12.32 -15.17
C ARG A 598 14.18 -12.03 -13.88
N THR A 599 14.80 -12.30 -12.73
CA THR A 599 14.21 -12.02 -11.41
C THR A 599 13.99 -10.53 -11.21
N LEU A 600 14.95 -9.68 -11.58
CA LEU A 600 14.82 -8.23 -11.48
C LEU A 600 13.67 -7.71 -12.35
N PHE A 601 13.49 -8.24 -13.56
CA PHE A 601 12.45 -7.78 -14.48
C PHE A 601 11.06 -8.25 -14.08
N GLU A 602 10.91 -9.50 -13.66
CA GLU A 602 9.63 -10.10 -13.26
C GLU A 602 9.19 -9.66 -11.84
N ASN A 603 10.14 -9.43 -10.93
CA ASN A 603 9.88 -9.20 -9.50
C ASN A 603 10.59 -7.97 -8.93
N SER A 604 10.71 -6.91 -9.74
CA SER A 604 11.46 -5.69 -9.39
C SER A 604 11.12 -5.12 -8.00
N ASP A 605 9.83 -5.00 -7.63
CA ASP A 605 9.43 -4.50 -6.30
C ASP A 605 10.06 -5.31 -5.15
N ARG A 606 10.17 -6.64 -5.31
CA ARG A 606 10.83 -7.52 -4.34
C ARG A 606 12.32 -7.18 -4.25
N CYS A 607 13.00 -7.07 -5.38
CA CYS A 607 14.43 -6.76 -5.47
C CYS A 607 14.75 -5.38 -4.86
N PHE A 608 13.97 -4.35 -5.18
CA PHE A 608 14.14 -3.01 -4.59
C PHE A 608 13.90 -3.02 -3.08
N ALA A 609 12.96 -3.84 -2.60
CA ALA A 609 12.77 -4.02 -1.18
C ALA A 609 13.89 -4.87 -0.53
N GLU A 610 14.60 -5.74 -1.26
CA GLU A 610 15.70 -6.59 -0.74
C GLU A 610 16.98 -5.78 -0.62
N ASP A 611 17.41 -5.14 -1.71
CA ASP A 611 18.56 -4.27 -1.74
C ASP A 611 18.35 -3.17 -2.79
N ALA A 612 17.76 -2.06 -2.36
CA ALA A 612 17.50 -0.92 -3.23
C ALA A 612 18.77 -0.43 -3.93
N ASN A 613 19.91 -0.37 -3.24
CA ASN A 613 21.16 0.15 -3.82
C ASN A 613 21.61 -0.71 -5.01
N VAL A 614 21.57 -2.03 -4.85
CA VAL A 614 21.90 -2.98 -5.92
C VAL A 614 20.85 -2.93 -7.02
N ALA A 615 19.55 -2.93 -6.69
CA ALA A 615 18.47 -2.89 -7.67
C ALA A 615 18.50 -1.61 -8.53
N TYR A 616 18.74 -0.43 -7.94
CA TYR A 616 18.98 0.82 -8.66
C TYR A 616 20.20 0.70 -9.58
N ALA A 617 21.33 0.21 -9.05
CA ALA A 617 22.54 0.13 -9.82
C ALA A 617 22.39 -0.83 -11.01
N MET A 618 21.77 -1.99 -10.82
CA MET A 618 21.47 -2.92 -11.92
C MET A 618 20.55 -2.28 -12.97
N SER A 619 19.41 -1.72 -12.55
CA SER A 619 18.40 -1.14 -13.46
C SER A 619 18.97 0.01 -14.28
N ARG A 620 19.73 0.92 -13.64
CA ARG A 620 20.45 2.01 -14.33
C ARG A 620 21.34 1.45 -15.45
N HIS A 621 22.16 0.46 -15.13
CA HIS A 621 23.18 -0.03 -16.06
C HIS A 621 22.62 -0.89 -17.16
N VAL A 622 21.43 -1.48 -17.00
CA VAL A 622 20.66 -2.07 -18.10
C VAL A 622 20.32 -0.98 -19.13
N PHE A 623 19.73 0.14 -18.70
CA PHE A 623 19.41 1.23 -19.61
C PHE A 623 20.63 1.96 -20.18
N PHE A 624 21.68 2.11 -19.38
CA PHE A 624 22.94 2.66 -19.88
C PHE A 624 23.54 1.78 -20.97
N PHE A 625 23.53 0.44 -20.81
CA PHE A 625 23.97 -0.49 -21.84
C PHE A 625 23.13 -0.40 -23.11
N LEU A 626 21.80 -0.33 -22.99
CA LEU A 626 20.90 -0.12 -24.12
C LEU A 626 21.16 1.22 -24.82
N GLN A 627 21.41 2.30 -24.06
CA GLN A 627 21.76 3.61 -24.62
C GLN A 627 23.06 3.54 -25.43
N ARG A 628 24.11 2.90 -24.89
CA ARG A 628 25.39 2.74 -25.57
C ARG A 628 25.30 1.92 -26.87
N ARG A 629 24.29 1.05 -26.98
CA ARG A 629 23.98 0.28 -28.19
C ARG A 629 22.93 0.94 -29.09
N GLN A 630 22.46 2.14 -28.77
CA GLN A 630 21.37 2.84 -29.48
C GLN A 630 20.04 2.06 -29.51
N LEU A 631 19.83 1.19 -28.51
CA LEU A 631 18.64 0.34 -28.39
C LEU A 631 17.61 0.90 -27.39
N LEU A 632 17.98 1.89 -26.58
CA LEU A 632 17.11 2.44 -25.52
C LEU A 632 15.76 2.94 -26.06
N PHE A 633 15.76 3.84 -27.05
CA PHE A 633 14.53 4.42 -27.58
C PHE A 633 13.69 3.42 -28.38
N PRO A 634 14.29 2.59 -29.28
CA PRO A 634 13.55 1.51 -29.94
C PRO A 634 12.91 0.53 -28.95
N TRP A 635 13.65 0.17 -27.90
CA TRP A 635 13.14 -0.70 -26.84
C TRP A 635 11.96 -0.08 -26.12
N TYR A 636 12.07 1.16 -25.65
CA TYR A 636 11.00 1.80 -24.89
C TYR A 636 9.72 1.96 -25.72
N ALA A 637 9.85 2.35 -26.99
CA ALA A 637 8.72 2.47 -27.91
C ALA A 637 8.00 1.13 -28.11
N GLN A 638 8.73 0.06 -28.44
CA GLN A 638 8.15 -1.27 -28.61
C GLN A 638 7.60 -1.85 -27.29
N TYR A 639 8.25 -1.54 -26.16
CA TYR A 639 7.81 -1.99 -24.84
C TYR A 639 6.44 -1.40 -24.51
N CYS A 640 6.25 -0.11 -24.73
CA CYS A 640 4.97 0.55 -24.52
C CYS A 640 3.87 -0.02 -25.43
N GLU A 641 4.19 -0.43 -26.66
CA GLU A 641 3.24 -1.07 -27.58
C GLU A 641 2.88 -2.50 -27.15
N ASN A 642 3.87 -3.27 -26.66
CA ASN A 642 3.69 -4.68 -26.29
C ASN A 642 3.28 -4.90 -24.83
N TYR A 643 3.23 -3.84 -24.02
CA TYR A 643 3.08 -3.88 -22.56
C TYR A 643 1.97 -4.82 -22.08
N ALA A 644 0.81 -4.84 -22.75
CA ALA A 644 -0.33 -5.67 -22.37
C ALA A 644 0.00 -7.18 -22.33
N THR A 645 0.91 -7.64 -23.20
CA THR A 645 1.32 -9.05 -23.24
C THR A 645 2.68 -9.27 -22.59
N ASP A 646 3.55 -8.26 -22.56
CA ASP A 646 4.91 -8.32 -22.05
C ASP A 646 5.16 -7.22 -20.98
N PRO A 647 4.46 -7.26 -19.84
CA PRO A 647 4.53 -6.18 -18.84
C PRO A 647 5.92 -6.05 -18.20
N ALA A 648 6.69 -7.13 -18.16
CA ALA A 648 8.08 -7.14 -17.70
C ALA A 648 9.09 -6.62 -18.75
N GLY A 649 8.69 -6.56 -20.02
CA GLY A 649 9.53 -6.09 -21.14
C GLY A 649 10.59 -7.09 -21.61
N ILE A 650 10.52 -8.36 -21.17
CA ILE A 650 11.53 -9.39 -21.49
C ILE A 650 11.48 -9.74 -22.96
N ARG A 651 10.30 -10.07 -23.50
CA ARG A 651 10.20 -10.50 -24.91
C ARG A 651 10.52 -9.36 -25.86
N THR A 652 10.14 -8.14 -25.47
CA THR A 652 10.50 -6.92 -26.19
C THR A 652 12.01 -6.71 -26.19
N LEU A 653 12.67 -6.90 -25.04
CA LEU A 653 14.12 -6.81 -24.93
C LEU A 653 14.82 -7.83 -25.82
N GLU A 654 14.40 -9.10 -25.76
CA GLU A 654 14.96 -10.17 -26.60
C GLU A 654 14.81 -9.87 -28.09
N LYS A 655 13.65 -9.35 -28.50
CA LYS A 655 13.38 -8.96 -29.89
C LYS A 655 14.25 -7.78 -30.34
N VAL A 656 14.36 -6.73 -29.52
CA VAL A 656 15.11 -5.52 -29.87
C VAL A 656 16.62 -5.77 -29.82
N TYR A 657 17.08 -6.61 -28.91
CA TYR A 657 18.48 -6.99 -28.78
C TYR A 657 18.91 -8.05 -29.80
N GLY A 658 17.97 -8.90 -30.23
CA GLY A 658 18.19 -9.99 -31.19
C GLY A 658 18.74 -11.28 -30.57
N LYS A 659 18.78 -11.40 -29.24
CA LYS A 659 19.25 -12.59 -28.52
C LYS A 659 18.38 -12.87 -27.28
N PRO A 660 18.35 -14.13 -26.77
CA PRO A 660 17.67 -14.47 -25.53
C PRO A 660 18.18 -13.68 -24.31
N LEU A 661 17.34 -13.54 -23.28
CA LEU A 661 17.66 -12.77 -22.09
C LEU A 661 18.96 -13.23 -21.40
N ASP A 662 19.23 -14.53 -21.39
CA ASP A 662 20.42 -15.08 -20.74
C ASP A 662 21.72 -14.65 -21.46
N GLU A 663 21.68 -14.53 -22.79
CA GLU A 663 22.79 -13.99 -23.57
C GLU A 663 22.92 -12.47 -23.42
N PHE A 664 21.78 -11.76 -23.35
CA PHE A 664 21.79 -10.34 -23.01
C PHE A 664 22.44 -10.10 -21.64
N GLU A 665 22.10 -10.90 -20.63
CA GLU A 665 22.66 -10.82 -19.29
C GLU A 665 24.17 -11.07 -19.31
N ALA A 666 24.65 -12.06 -20.06
CA ALA A 666 26.08 -12.32 -20.22
C ALA A 666 26.82 -11.13 -20.86
N ASP A 667 26.31 -10.60 -21.97
CA ASP A 667 26.88 -9.46 -22.68
C ASP A 667 26.86 -8.17 -21.81
N TRP A 668 25.78 -7.97 -21.06
CA TRP A 668 25.62 -6.86 -20.12
C TRP A 668 26.59 -6.95 -18.94
N LEU A 669 26.77 -8.15 -18.36
CA LEU A 669 27.72 -8.39 -17.27
C LEU A 669 29.16 -8.08 -17.71
N GLU A 670 29.53 -8.46 -18.92
CA GLU A 670 30.86 -8.15 -19.46
C GLU A 670 31.05 -6.65 -19.68
N PHE A 671 30.03 -5.98 -20.21
CA PHE A 671 30.03 -4.52 -20.32
C PHE A 671 30.21 -3.84 -18.95
N VAL A 672 29.47 -4.25 -17.92
CA VAL A 672 29.58 -3.68 -16.56
C VAL A 672 30.99 -3.85 -15.99
N LYS A 673 31.67 -4.97 -16.26
CA LYS A 673 33.05 -5.20 -15.80
C LYS A 673 34.07 -4.30 -16.51
N THR A 674 33.84 -3.98 -17.78
CA THR A 674 34.85 -3.36 -18.65
C THR A 674 34.64 -1.87 -18.89
N VAL A 675 33.41 -1.37 -18.78
CA VAL A 675 33.07 0.03 -19.07
C VAL A 675 33.82 1.00 -18.16
N LYS A 676 34.41 2.05 -18.72
CA LYS A 676 35.20 3.03 -17.96
C LYS A 676 34.35 4.21 -17.51
#